data_AF-A0A3M7E0A8-F1
#
_entry.id   AF-A0A3M7E0A8-F1
#
_cell.length_a   1.000
_cell.length_b   1.000
_cell.length_c   1.000
_cell.angle_alpha   90.00
_cell.angle_beta   90.00
_cell.angle_gamma   90.00
#
_symmetry.space_group_name_H-M   'P 1'
#
loop_
_entity.id
_entity.type
_entity.pdbx_description
1 polymer ?
#
loop_
_entity_poly.entity_id
_entity_poly.type
_entity_poly.pdbx_seq_one_letter_code
_entity_poly.pdbx_strand_id
1 'polypeptide(L)'
;MRRTLRWLQLGGRQREFALTVALGCSTAALYSAYQRKPLYADAGNATGSWNGKSAIVSSDDPSRASGKEGQRTTTAALKDRLVKGPLDPEPPPPPTKGHSVFDAEGDSPSDPLQAWQYATERVAAASGNFTNFDTTSLREKIKGLLVPKWIRQLPDWMNKLQNELSMAPWSLSWEIWEEAHDPEVNPEIIWDARVRVGQDLCQEEQAFLKKRQRSTARALAKYIGVHESEVHPEDVPTIGICGSGGGLRALVAGSSSYQAAAEDGLFDCVTYTAGVSGSCWLQTLYYSSIGRQNFLRIINHLKDRTQVHIAYPPALLGALSQAPTNKYLLSGFIEKLRGVPDADFGLVDIYGLALAARLLVPRGGLRVSAYDLKVSNQGFYTDRGTQPLPIYTAVRHEIPDAVGDVERLAKEARFTTKHYDYFQWFEWTPYEFYSEELDAGIPTWAVGRKWQNGDCIWRDNGLALPELKIPLMMGIWGSAFCATLSHYYKEIRPILKSSGMSGLDTLIAGKNEDLSKVHPIDPAVIPNYVLGMRDRLPKTAPESLHSASHLQLMDAGMANNLPIYPLLRPGRDVDVIIAFDASADVKGDNWIRVVDGYARQRNIKGWPMGAGWPPQSNTQHQTVLELEDAQENAPARVKRKLTPSERERQDPPDLGYCTVWAGSKEERQEYMDEPVPRQIESPDDDWHLTSPNAGIAVIYYPFMANKKVPGVDPMESDFLSTWNFVYTPDQIDKCVALARANYEEGREQTKRTIRAVWERKRALRLQREEEAHEFAKSWRVKRGTAHLRRNGDVGQGDQFT
;
A
#
# COMPACT_ATOMS: atom_id res chain seq x y z
N MET A 1 3.30 12.77 59.63
CA MET A 1 2.34 13.43 60.54
C MET A 1 2.34 14.97 60.54
N ARG A 2 3.45 15.69 60.29
CA ARG A 2 3.44 17.18 60.23
C ARG A 2 2.88 17.80 58.92
N ARG A 3 2.63 17.03 57.86
CA ARG A 3 2.06 17.53 56.59
C ARG A 3 0.52 17.43 56.50
N THR A 4 -0.08 16.46 57.18
CA THR A 4 -1.54 16.24 57.20
C THR A 4 -2.28 17.27 58.06
N LEU A 5 -1.64 17.82 59.10
CA LEU A 5 -2.23 18.85 59.98
C LEU A 5 -2.39 20.23 59.32
N ARG A 6 -1.56 20.60 58.34
CA ARG A 6 -1.69 21.88 57.62
C ARG A 6 -2.83 21.90 56.61
N TRP A 7 -3.22 20.74 56.08
CA TRP A 7 -4.30 20.65 55.08
C TRP A 7 -5.67 20.91 55.72
N LEU A 8 -5.86 20.47 56.98
CA LEU A 8 -7.08 20.66 57.75
C LEU A 8 -7.30 22.09 58.28
N GLN A 9 -6.30 22.98 58.20
CA GLN A 9 -6.41 24.38 58.59
C GLN A 9 -6.71 25.35 57.43
N LEU A 10 -6.66 24.87 56.17
CA LEU A 10 -7.04 25.67 55.00
C LEU A 10 -8.58 25.78 54.92
N GLY A 11 -9.10 27.00 54.76
CA GLY A 11 -10.53 27.25 54.57
C GLY A 11 -11.05 26.68 53.24
N GLY A 12 -12.35 26.39 53.17
CA GLY A 12 -12.98 25.66 52.04
C GLY A 12 -12.60 26.17 50.65
N ARG A 13 -12.62 27.50 50.44
CA ARG A 13 -12.23 28.13 49.16
C ARG A 13 -10.75 27.95 48.79
N GLN A 14 -9.84 27.85 49.76
CA GLN A 14 -8.43 27.63 49.49
C GLN A 14 -8.12 26.16 49.16
N ARG A 15 -8.90 25.22 49.71
CA ARG A 15 -8.81 23.80 49.32
C ARG A 15 -9.36 23.58 47.91
N GLU A 16 -10.46 24.25 47.59
CA GLU A 16 -11.05 24.23 46.24
C GLU A 16 -10.04 24.78 45.22
N PHE A 17 -9.45 25.95 45.46
CA PHE A 17 -8.41 26.51 44.60
C PHE A 17 -7.19 25.59 44.46
N ALA A 18 -6.70 25.00 45.55
CA ALA A 18 -5.56 24.07 45.50
C ALA A 18 -5.89 22.77 44.73
N LEU A 19 -7.13 22.26 44.83
CA LEU A 19 -7.61 21.11 44.06
C LEU A 19 -7.81 21.46 42.59
N THR A 20 -8.34 22.64 42.27
CA THR A 20 -8.50 23.12 40.89
C THR A 20 -7.15 23.37 40.22
N VAL A 21 -6.15 23.88 40.95
CA VAL A 21 -4.78 24.03 40.44
C VAL A 21 -4.09 22.67 40.29
N ALA A 22 -4.28 21.73 41.22
CA ALA A 22 -3.73 20.38 41.10
C ALA A 22 -4.35 19.57 39.95
N LEU A 23 -5.67 19.71 39.73
CA LEU A 23 -6.40 19.13 38.60
C LEU A 23 -6.02 19.82 37.27
N GLY A 24 -5.83 21.14 37.28
CA GLY A 24 -5.37 21.92 36.13
C GLY A 24 -3.92 21.61 35.72
N CYS A 25 -3.03 21.37 36.69
CA CYS A 25 -1.65 20.96 36.42
C CYS A 25 -1.55 19.51 35.96
N SER A 26 -2.44 18.62 36.40
CA SER A 26 -2.48 17.23 35.93
C SER A 26 -3.12 17.11 34.53
N THR A 27 -4.08 17.97 34.17
CA THR A 27 -4.58 18.06 32.78
C THR A 27 -3.56 18.71 31.84
N ALA A 28 -2.80 19.72 32.28
CA ALA A 28 -1.70 20.29 31.49
C ALA A 28 -0.52 19.30 31.31
N ALA A 29 -0.19 18.52 32.34
CA ALA A 29 0.83 17.46 32.25
C ALA A 29 0.36 16.28 31.38
N LEU A 30 -0.92 15.90 31.43
CA LEU A 30 -1.51 14.91 30.52
C LEU A 30 -1.59 15.42 29.08
N TYR A 31 -1.88 16.71 28.87
CA TYR A 31 -1.91 17.35 27.55
C TYR A 31 -0.50 17.48 26.95
N SER A 32 0.50 17.84 27.77
CA SER A 32 1.92 17.85 27.37
C SER A 32 2.50 16.45 27.17
N ALA A 33 1.99 15.42 27.85
CA ALA A 33 2.36 14.03 27.60
C ALA A 33 1.68 13.44 26.35
N TYR A 34 0.52 13.99 25.94
CA TYR A 34 -0.18 13.63 24.70
C TYR A 34 0.38 14.34 23.47
N GLN A 35 0.97 15.53 23.62
CA GLN A 35 1.83 16.14 22.61
C GLN A 35 3.27 15.65 22.76
N ARG A 36 3.51 14.35 22.52
CA ARG A 36 4.86 13.93 22.14
C ARG A 36 5.14 14.56 20.78
N LYS A 37 5.98 15.60 20.78
CA LYS A 37 6.73 16.01 19.58
C LYS A 37 7.30 14.74 18.93
N PRO A 38 7.26 14.60 17.59
CA PRO A 38 8.03 13.54 16.96
C PRO A 38 9.47 13.70 17.44
N LEU A 39 10.01 12.64 18.06
CA LEU A 39 11.44 12.53 18.21
C LEU A 39 11.99 12.62 16.80
N TYR A 40 12.76 13.68 16.55
CA TYR A 40 13.62 13.77 15.38
C TYR A 40 14.27 12.40 15.18
N ALA A 41 14.26 11.92 13.94
CA ALA A 41 15.16 10.87 13.54
C ALA A 41 16.57 11.41 13.75
N ASP A 42 17.14 11.16 14.93
CA ASP A 42 18.57 11.18 15.11
C ASP A 42 19.09 10.11 14.15
N ALA A 43 19.63 10.57 13.02
CA ALA A 43 20.59 9.80 12.26
C ALA A 43 21.69 9.43 13.25
N GLY A 44 21.63 8.18 13.73
CA GLY A 44 22.61 7.65 14.65
C GLY A 44 23.98 7.74 14.00
N ASN A 45 24.84 8.57 14.59
CA ASN A 45 26.29 8.48 14.45
C ASN A 45 26.74 7.04 14.74
N ALA A 46 26.92 6.25 13.67
CA ALA A 46 27.73 5.04 13.69
C ALA A 46 29.10 5.40 13.13
N THR A 47 29.95 5.99 13.97
CA THR A 47 31.40 6.00 13.77
C THR A 47 31.93 4.58 13.98
N GLY A 48 32.46 3.95 12.94
CA GLY A 48 33.18 2.68 13.08
C GLY A 48 33.46 1.92 11.79
N SER A 49 34.63 2.19 11.20
CA SER A 49 35.39 1.36 10.24
C SER A 49 34.99 1.39 8.76
N TRP A 50 35.26 2.53 8.11
CA TRP A 50 35.71 2.53 6.70
C TRP A 50 37.24 2.54 6.72
N ASN A 51 37.85 1.36 6.54
CA ASN A 51 39.28 1.23 6.30
C ASN A 51 39.47 1.00 4.79
N GLY A 52 39.83 2.07 4.08
CA GLY A 52 40.00 2.07 2.63
C GLY A 52 40.80 3.30 2.19
N LYS A 53 42.11 3.21 2.40
CA LYS A 53 43.19 4.14 2.04
C LYS A 53 42.89 5.06 0.83
N SER A 54 42.81 6.37 1.07
CA SER A 54 43.03 7.39 0.04
C SER A 54 44.54 7.59 -0.13
N ALA A 55 45.04 7.36 -1.35
CA ALA A 55 46.42 7.62 -1.71
C ALA A 55 46.62 9.12 -1.92
N ILE A 56 47.35 9.73 -0.99
CA ILE A 56 47.87 11.08 -1.09
C ILE A 56 49.09 11.02 -2.03
N VAL A 57 48.98 11.63 -3.21
CA VAL A 57 50.16 11.99 -4.01
C VAL A 57 50.67 13.33 -3.51
N SER A 58 51.81 13.25 -2.83
CA SER A 58 52.67 14.35 -2.43
C SER A 58 53.40 14.91 -3.65
N SER A 59 53.48 16.24 -3.74
CA SER A 59 54.60 16.93 -4.38
C SER A 59 54.78 18.31 -3.74
N ASP A 60 55.60 18.35 -2.70
CA ASP A 60 56.33 19.57 -2.34
C ASP A 60 57.64 19.59 -3.14
N ASP A 61 57.89 20.68 -3.88
CA ASP A 61 59.23 21.30 -3.91
C ASP A 61 59.11 22.80 -4.26
N PRO A 62 59.84 23.72 -3.59
CA PRO A 62 59.63 25.16 -3.65
C PRO A 62 60.69 25.87 -4.51
N SER A 63 60.31 26.90 -5.27
CA SER A 63 61.27 27.98 -5.60
C SER A 63 60.63 29.31 -6.04
N ARG A 64 61.07 30.37 -5.35
CA ARG A 64 61.30 31.77 -5.78
C ARG A 64 60.14 32.67 -6.25
N ALA A 65 59.77 33.55 -5.31
CA ALA A 65 59.86 35.02 -5.37
C ALA A 65 59.08 35.81 -6.45
N SER A 66 58.04 36.56 -6.05
CA SER A 66 58.10 38.02 -5.77
C SER A 66 56.72 38.68 -5.87
N GLY A 67 56.41 39.60 -4.93
CA GLY A 67 55.70 40.85 -5.24
C GLY A 67 54.18 40.99 -5.01
N LYS A 68 53.86 41.60 -3.86
CA LYS A 68 52.84 42.67 -3.62
C LYS A 68 51.34 42.34 -3.44
N GLU A 69 50.94 42.53 -2.18
CA GLU A 69 49.81 43.32 -1.64
C GLU A 69 48.36 43.13 -2.14
N GLY A 70 47.43 42.90 -1.18
CA GLY A 70 46.00 43.11 -1.39
C GLY A 70 45.04 42.37 -0.42
N GLN A 71 45.13 42.67 0.88
CA GLN A 71 44.14 42.54 1.98
C GLN A 71 43.02 41.46 1.98
N ARG A 72 43.06 40.63 3.03
CA ARG A 72 41.95 39.88 3.66
C ARG A 72 41.20 40.76 4.68
N THR A 73 39.89 40.59 4.81
CA THR A 73 39.08 40.75 6.05
C THR A 73 37.80 39.91 5.92
N THR A 74 37.72 38.70 6.49
CA THR A 74 37.22 38.34 7.84
C THR A 74 35.78 38.74 8.16
N THR A 75 34.97 37.69 8.23
CA THR A 75 33.70 37.49 8.95
C THR A 75 33.61 38.17 10.32
N ALA A 76 32.73 39.16 10.47
CA ALA A 76 32.08 39.55 11.74
C ALA A 76 31.07 40.70 11.51
N ALA A 77 29.81 40.40 11.15
CA ALA A 77 28.68 41.33 11.34
C ALA A 77 27.34 40.65 10.96
N LEU A 78 26.80 39.79 11.82
CA LEU A 78 25.41 39.32 11.70
C LEU A 78 24.89 38.89 13.09
N LYS A 79 25.03 39.80 14.07
CA LYS A 79 24.53 39.55 15.43
C LYS A 79 24.08 40.80 16.19
N ASP A 80 23.56 41.79 15.47
CA ASP A 80 22.97 42.95 16.13
C ASP A 80 21.81 43.51 15.29
N ARG A 81 20.59 43.14 15.70
CA ARG A 81 19.33 43.92 15.63
C ARG A 81 18.12 43.00 15.77
N LEU A 82 17.78 42.72 17.02
CA LEU A 82 16.43 42.37 17.44
C LEU A 82 16.00 43.37 18.53
N VAL A 83 14.72 43.74 18.50
CA VAL A 83 13.90 44.46 19.50
C VAL A 83 13.72 45.98 19.30
N LYS A 84 12.53 46.36 18.78
CA LYS A 84 11.50 47.19 19.47
C LYS A 84 10.16 47.17 18.70
N GLY A 85 9.05 47.27 19.45
CA GLY A 85 7.66 46.93 19.09
C GLY A 85 6.84 47.94 18.25
N PRO A 86 5.49 47.97 18.41
CA PRO A 86 4.52 47.53 17.39
C PRO A 86 3.89 48.68 16.58
N LEU A 87 3.54 48.42 15.31
CA LEU A 87 2.74 49.32 14.46
C LEU A 87 1.77 48.49 13.60
N ASP A 88 0.57 49.04 13.43
CA ASP A 88 -0.63 48.50 12.75
C ASP A 88 -0.42 48.06 11.27
N PRO A 89 -1.30 47.22 10.70
CA PRO A 89 -1.13 46.69 9.35
C PRO A 89 -1.49 47.73 8.27
N GLU A 90 -0.51 48.13 7.46
CA GLU A 90 -0.76 48.89 6.22
C GLU A 90 -1.29 47.97 5.09
N PRO A 91 -2.23 48.46 4.25
CA PRO A 91 -2.73 47.72 3.08
C PRO A 91 -1.75 47.77 1.89
N PRO A 92 -1.81 46.78 0.96
CA PRO A 92 -0.86 46.70 -0.16
C PRO A 92 -1.11 47.79 -1.23
N PRO A 93 -0.05 48.20 -1.98
CA PRO A 93 -0.15 49.27 -2.97
C PRO A 93 -0.85 48.84 -4.27
N PRO A 94 -1.47 49.77 -5.02
CA PRO A 94 -2.20 49.48 -6.26
C PRO A 94 -1.29 49.28 -7.49
N PRO A 95 -1.76 48.56 -8.53
CA PRO A 95 -0.93 48.16 -9.68
C PRO A 95 -0.71 49.31 -10.67
N THR A 96 0.54 49.53 -11.07
CA THR A 96 0.91 50.46 -12.14
C THR A 96 0.62 49.87 -13.52
N LYS A 97 -0.06 50.66 -14.35
CA LYS A 97 -0.25 50.48 -15.80
C LYS A 97 0.94 51.05 -16.57
N GLY A 98 1.37 50.38 -17.66
CA GLY A 98 2.08 51.04 -18.76
C GLY A 98 2.90 50.14 -19.69
N HIS A 99 2.38 49.92 -20.90
CA HIS A 99 3.07 49.78 -22.21
C HIS A 99 4.03 48.60 -22.47
N SER A 100 4.25 48.09 -23.69
CA SER A 100 3.48 47.80 -24.93
C SER A 100 4.48 47.26 -25.98
N VAL A 101 4.14 46.14 -26.65
CA VAL A 101 4.57 45.68 -28.01
C VAL A 101 6.04 45.27 -28.25
N PHE A 102 6.26 44.00 -28.66
CA PHE A 102 7.01 43.60 -29.87
C PHE A 102 6.71 42.13 -30.25
N ASP A 103 6.33 41.92 -31.51
CA ASP A 103 6.16 40.63 -32.20
C ASP A 103 7.51 40.03 -32.64
N ALA A 104 7.66 38.71 -32.60
CA ALA A 104 8.54 37.93 -33.47
C ALA A 104 8.17 36.43 -33.48
N GLU A 105 7.88 35.89 -34.67
CA GLU A 105 7.72 34.46 -34.95
C GLU A 105 9.08 33.71 -34.87
N GLY A 106 9.06 32.45 -34.39
CA GLY A 106 10.18 31.50 -34.52
C GLY A 106 10.19 30.37 -33.48
N ASP A 107 10.04 29.12 -33.92
CA ASP A 107 9.92 27.85 -33.16
C ASP A 107 11.03 27.51 -32.14
N SER A 108 10.63 27.06 -30.94
CA SER A 108 11.24 26.00 -30.07
C SER A 108 10.67 26.10 -28.63
N PRO A 109 10.45 24.97 -27.89
CA PRO A 109 9.46 24.90 -26.83
C PRO A 109 9.99 25.26 -25.43
N SER A 110 9.04 25.40 -24.50
CA SER A 110 9.16 25.42 -23.03
C SER A 110 9.21 26.78 -22.33
N ASP A 111 8.01 27.30 -22.04
CA ASP A 111 7.79 28.19 -20.90
C ASP A 111 6.69 27.56 -20.00
N PRO A 112 6.99 27.19 -18.73
CA PRO A 112 6.02 26.66 -17.77
C PRO A 112 4.80 27.58 -17.56
N LEU A 113 4.93 28.88 -17.85
CA LEU A 113 3.81 29.82 -17.87
C LEU A 113 2.83 29.57 -19.02
N GLN A 114 3.28 29.08 -20.18
CA GLN A 114 2.40 28.74 -21.32
C GLN A 114 1.68 27.41 -21.12
N ALA A 115 2.28 26.43 -20.45
CA ALA A 115 1.58 25.19 -20.07
C ALA A 115 0.51 25.47 -19.00
N TRP A 116 0.80 26.39 -18.07
CA TRP A 116 -0.17 26.90 -17.12
C TRP A 116 -1.23 27.76 -17.78
N GLN A 117 -0.89 28.64 -18.73
CA GLN A 117 -1.87 29.39 -19.54
C GLN A 117 -2.70 28.45 -20.41
N TYR A 118 -2.17 27.35 -20.94
CA TYR A 118 -2.95 26.36 -21.70
C TYR A 118 -3.86 25.53 -20.80
N ALA A 119 -3.40 25.08 -19.62
CA ALA A 119 -4.22 24.36 -18.66
C ALA A 119 -5.26 25.27 -17.98
N THR A 120 -4.91 26.51 -17.67
CA THR A 120 -5.82 27.54 -17.20
C THR A 120 -6.64 28.16 -18.31
N GLU A 121 -6.26 28.13 -19.59
CA GLU A 121 -7.13 28.46 -20.73
C GLU A 121 -7.96 27.25 -21.13
N ARG A 122 -7.68 26.01 -20.73
CA ARG A 122 -8.65 24.92 -20.87
C ARG A 122 -9.60 24.85 -19.69
N VAL A 123 -9.14 25.13 -18.48
CA VAL A 123 -9.99 25.32 -17.29
C VAL A 123 -10.72 26.66 -17.32
N ALA A 124 -10.16 27.69 -17.98
CA ALA A 124 -10.70 29.05 -18.17
C ALA A 124 -11.08 29.46 -19.60
N ALA A 125 -10.97 28.61 -20.61
CA ALA A 125 -11.91 28.59 -21.74
C ALA A 125 -13.09 27.68 -21.43
N ALA A 126 -12.89 26.64 -20.59
CA ALA A 126 -14.00 26.00 -19.89
C ALA A 126 -14.63 26.89 -18.81
N SER A 127 -14.00 27.98 -18.36
CA SER A 127 -14.63 29.01 -17.51
C SER A 127 -14.75 30.41 -18.14
N GLY A 128 -14.28 30.59 -19.37
CA GLY A 128 -14.42 31.82 -20.17
C GLY A 128 -15.70 31.84 -21.00
N ASN A 129 -16.26 30.67 -21.28
CA ASN A 129 -17.67 30.52 -21.67
C ASN A 129 -18.65 30.58 -20.47
N PHE A 130 -18.16 30.80 -19.25
CA PHE A 130 -18.99 30.84 -18.01
C PHE A 130 -19.25 32.23 -17.44
N THR A 131 -18.70 33.30 -18.02
CA THR A 131 -19.12 34.66 -17.62
C THR A 131 -20.58 34.93 -17.96
N ASN A 132 -21.19 34.08 -18.80
CA ASN A 132 -22.64 34.00 -19.04
C ASN A 132 -23.22 32.71 -18.45
N PHE A 133 -23.15 32.54 -17.13
CA PHE A 133 -23.89 31.50 -16.43
C PHE A 133 -25.40 31.84 -16.50
N ASP A 134 -26.08 31.35 -17.55
CA ASP A 134 -27.53 31.49 -17.67
C ASP A 134 -28.23 30.52 -16.72
N THR A 135 -28.27 30.91 -15.43
CA THR A 135 -29.04 30.26 -14.35
C THR A 135 -30.49 29.97 -14.75
N THR A 136 -31.03 30.78 -15.67
CA THR A 136 -32.38 30.66 -16.21
C THR A 136 -32.52 29.43 -17.10
N SER A 137 -31.56 29.15 -18.00
CA SER A 137 -31.65 27.99 -18.91
C SER A 137 -31.62 26.63 -18.18
N LEU A 138 -30.85 26.52 -17.10
CA LEU A 138 -30.74 25.31 -16.28
C LEU A 138 -32.01 25.11 -15.45
N ARG A 139 -32.54 26.21 -14.88
CA ARG A 139 -33.81 26.22 -14.15
C ARG A 139 -35.00 25.95 -15.05
N GLU A 140 -34.98 26.38 -16.31
CA GLU A 140 -36.03 26.16 -17.30
C GLU A 140 -36.01 24.75 -17.90
N LYS A 141 -34.83 24.20 -18.23
CA LYS A 141 -34.69 22.81 -18.72
C LYS A 141 -35.03 21.75 -17.66
N ILE A 142 -34.97 22.11 -16.38
CA ILE A 142 -35.28 21.26 -15.23
C ILE A 142 -36.77 21.32 -14.82
N LYS A 143 -37.56 22.28 -15.32
CA LYS A 143 -38.99 22.44 -14.95
C LYS A 143 -39.89 21.24 -15.32
N GLY A 144 -39.42 20.31 -16.16
CA GLY A 144 -40.20 19.14 -16.62
C GLY A 144 -39.83 17.79 -15.98
N LEU A 145 -38.77 17.71 -15.17
CA LEU A 145 -38.35 16.45 -14.53
C LEU A 145 -38.48 16.53 -13.01
N LEU A 146 -38.83 15.41 -12.37
CA LEU A 146 -38.71 15.20 -10.92
C LEU A 146 -37.23 15.27 -10.52
N VAL A 147 -36.70 16.48 -10.35
CA VAL A 147 -35.28 16.70 -10.09
C VAL A 147 -35.01 16.71 -8.57
N PRO A 148 -34.16 15.81 -8.06
CA PRO A 148 -33.71 15.80 -6.66
C PRO A 148 -33.28 17.17 -6.13
N LYS A 149 -33.64 17.48 -4.88
CA LYS A 149 -33.34 18.78 -4.24
C LYS A 149 -31.86 19.16 -4.29
N TRP A 150 -30.95 18.20 -4.19
CA TRP A 150 -29.51 18.45 -4.19
C TRP A 150 -28.96 18.96 -5.53
N ILE A 151 -29.62 18.65 -6.66
CA ILE A 151 -29.22 19.18 -7.98
C ILE A 151 -29.38 20.70 -8.02
N ARG A 152 -30.30 21.27 -7.22
CA ARG A 152 -30.43 22.73 -7.07
C ARG A 152 -29.29 23.36 -6.29
N GLN A 153 -28.59 22.60 -5.43
CA GLN A 153 -27.44 23.05 -4.64
C GLN A 153 -26.10 22.79 -5.36
N LEU A 154 -26.11 21.99 -6.42
CA LEU A 154 -24.93 21.64 -7.19
C LEU A 154 -24.18 22.88 -7.73
N PRO A 155 -24.84 23.93 -8.27
CA PRO A 155 -24.13 25.14 -8.69
C PRO A 155 -23.35 25.80 -7.56
N ASP A 156 -23.90 25.86 -6.34
CA ASP A 156 -23.24 26.49 -5.20
C ASP A 156 -22.00 25.71 -4.75
N TRP A 157 -22.09 24.37 -4.67
CA TRP A 157 -20.94 23.52 -4.39
C TRP A 157 -19.87 23.64 -5.46
N MET A 158 -20.28 23.67 -6.73
CA MET A 158 -19.36 23.79 -7.85
C MET A 158 -18.65 25.14 -7.88
N ASN A 159 -19.38 26.25 -7.71
CA ASN A 159 -18.79 27.58 -7.64
C ASN A 159 -17.80 27.69 -6.48
N LYS A 160 -18.15 27.11 -5.33
CA LYS A 160 -17.23 27.07 -4.19
C LYS A 160 -15.97 26.28 -4.53
N LEU A 161 -16.11 25.05 -5.02
CA LEU A 161 -14.99 24.19 -5.35
C LEU A 161 -14.11 24.80 -6.46
N GLN A 162 -14.71 25.48 -7.44
CA GLN A 162 -13.99 26.21 -8.47
C GLN A 162 -13.18 27.37 -7.89
N ASN A 163 -13.75 28.16 -6.98
CA ASN A 163 -13.02 29.24 -6.31
C ASN A 163 -11.86 28.69 -5.46
N GLU A 164 -12.10 27.59 -4.75
CA GLU A 164 -11.08 26.92 -3.93
C GLU A 164 -9.95 26.32 -4.78
N LEU A 165 -10.26 25.83 -5.99
CA LEU A 165 -9.30 25.26 -6.95
C LEU A 165 -8.71 26.29 -7.93
N SER A 166 -9.01 27.58 -7.77
CA SER A 166 -8.59 28.63 -8.71
C SER A 166 -7.09 28.95 -8.71
N MET A 167 -6.32 28.43 -7.75
CA MET A 167 -4.94 28.85 -7.45
C MET A 167 -4.76 30.36 -7.19
N ALA A 168 -5.85 31.12 -7.01
CA ALA A 168 -5.74 32.51 -6.57
C ALA A 168 -5.07 32.57 -5.18
N PRO A 169 -4.32 33.63 -4.85
CA PRO A 169 -3.78 33.80 -3.51
C PRO A 169 -4.88 33.59 -2.46
N TRP A 170 -4.58 32.81 -1.42
CA TRP A 170 -5.51 32.43 -0.35
C TRP A 170 -6.65 31.49 -0.73
N SER A 171 -6.68 30.92 -1.95
CA SER A 171 -7.53 29.77 -2.24
C SER A 171 -6.99 28.52 -1.55
N LEU A 172 -7.86 27.53 -1.30
CA LEU A 172 -7.43 26.24 -0.75
C LEU A 172 -6.32 25.58 -1.58
N SER A 173 -6.42 25.66 -2.90
CA SER A 173 -5.42 25.06 -3.79
C SER A 173 -4.07 25.76 -3.74
N TRP A 174 -4.06 27.08 -3.54
CA TRP A 174 -2.84 27.82 -3.24
C TRP A 174 -2.25 27.40 -1.88
N GLU A 175 -3.08 27.36 -0.82
CA GLU A 175 -2.64 26.95 0.52
C GLU A 175 -2.03 25.54 0.53
N ILE A 176 -2.70 24.57 -0.09
CA ILE A 176 -2.20 23.20 -0.22
C ILE A 176 -0.85 23.16 -0.95
N TRP A 177 -0.71 23.95 -2.01
CA TRP A 177 0.51 23.96 -2.79
C TRP A 177 1.68 24.58 -2.04
N GLU A 178 1.44 25.65 -1.28
CA GLU A 178 2.46 26.23 -0.40
C GLU A 178 2.87 25.25 0.72
N GLU A 179 1.93 24.53 1.32
CA GLU A 179 2.24 23.50 2.32
C GLU A 179 2.99 22.30 1.74
N ALA A 180 2.78 21.99 0.46
CA ALA A 180 3.56 20.97 -0.23
C ALA A 180 5.06 21.34 -0.31
N HIS A 181 5.40 22.63 -0.18
CA HIS A 181 6.78 23.14 -0.10
C HIS A 181 7.29 23.37 1.31
N ASP A 182 6.52 23.03 2.34
CA ASP A 182 6.92 23.21 3.74
C ASP A 182 7.65 21.96 4.27
N PRO A 183 8.96 22.05 4.60
CA PRO A 183 9.71 20.94 5.17
C PRO A 183 9.27 20.54 6.58
N GLU A 184 8.53 21.39 7.31
CA GLU A 184 7.94 21.00 8.60
C GLU A 184 6.75 20.06 8.43
N VAL A 185 6.00 20.21 7.33
CA VAL A 185 4.85 19.37 6.97
C VAL A 185 5.30 18.13 6.20
N ASN A 186 6.18 18.32 5.21
CA ASN A 186 6.70 17.27 4.34
C ASN A 186 8.24 17.25 4.42
N PRO A 187 8.83 16.69 5.49
CA PRO A 187 10.29 16.71 5.68
C PRO A 187 11.04 15.97 4.58
N GLU A 188 10.38 15.05 3.87
CA GLU A 188 11.03 14.29 2.81
C GLU A 188 11.45 15.15 1.61
N ILE A 189 10.86 16.33 1.40
CA ILE A 189 11.11 17.16 0.21
C ILE A 189 12.54 17.71 0.13
N ILE A 190 13.29 17.66 1.23
CA ILE A 190 14.71 18.02 1.31
C ILE A 190 15.64 16.80 1.33
N TRP A 191 15.10 15.59 1.23
CA TRP A 191 15.88 14.35 1.19
C TRP A 191 16.19 13.93 -0.24
N ASP A 192 17.47 13.62 -0.49
CA ASP A 192 17.93 13.05 -1.75
C ASP A 192 17.50 11.59 -1.87
N ALA A 193 17.11 11.18 -3.08
CA ALA A 193 16.64 9.84 -3.37
C ALA A 193 17.30 9.31 -4.64
N ARG A 194 17.73 8.05 -4.59
CA ARG A 194 18.30 7.32 -5.73
C ARG A 194 17.57 5.99 -5.89
N VAL A 195 17.45 5.56 -7.13
CA VAL A 195 16.90 4.23 -7.43
C VAL A 195 17.86 3.17 -6.92
N ARG A 196 17.37 2.30 -6.04
CA ARG A 196 18.07 1.10 -5.62
C ARG A 196 17.90 0.05 -6.70
N VAL A 197 19.00 -0.47 -7.22
CA VAL A 197 19.01 -1.63 -8.12
C VAL A 197 19.54 -2.83 -7.33
N GLY A 198 18.76 -3.91 -7.28
CA GLY A 198 19.12 -5.16 -6.65
C GLY A 198 17.91 -5.99 -6.22
N GLN A 199 18.10 -7.30 -6.21
CA GLN A 199 17.08 -8.30 -5.86
C GLN A 199 16.82 -8.37 -4.35
N ASP A 200 17.86 -8.09 -3.54
CA ASP A 200 17.79 -8.17 -2.08
C ASP A 200 16.74 -7.23 -1.49
N LEU A 201 16.22 -7.59 -0.31
CA LEU A 201 15.37 -6.70 0.49
C LEU A 201 16.12 -5.41 0.88
N CYS A 202 15.40 -4.30 0.95
CA CYS A 202 15.97 -3.04 1.45
C CYS A 202 16.44 -3.17 2.91
N GLN A 203 17.36 -2.31 3.34
CA GLN A 203 17.98 -2.41 4.67
C GLN A 203 16.96 -2.25 5.79
N GLU A 204 15.94 -1.42 5.56
CA GLU A 204 14.82 -1.15 6.44
C GLU A 204 13.97 -2.41 6.66
N GLU A 205 13.64 -3.14 5.58
CA GLU A 205 12.90 -4.40 5.69
C GLU A 205 13.74 -5.49 6.38
N GLN A 206 15.04 -5.58 6.12
CA GLN A 206 15.94 -6.49 6.84
C GLN A 206 16.03 -6.16 8.34
N ALA A 207 16.07 -4.87 8.69
CA ALA A 207 16.06 -4.42 10.07
C ALA A 207 14.70 -4.69 10.75
N PHE A 208 13.59 -4.51 10.02
CA PHE A 208 12.26 -4.89 10.45
C PHE A 208 12.19 -6.38 10.78
N LEU A 209 12.64 -7.26 9.88
CA LEU A 209 12.61 -8.71 10.07
C LEU A 209 13.31 -9.15 11.36
N LYS A 210 14.52 -8.63 11.63
CA LYS A 210 15.27 -8.92 12.86
C LYS A 210 14.52 -8.51 14.13
N LYS A 211 13.79 -7.39 14.10
CA LYS A 211 13.00 -6.91 15.23
C LYS A 211 11.69 -7.68 15.37
N ARG A 212 11.00 -7.94 14.25
CA ARG A 212 9.75 -8.69 14.20
C ARG A 212 9.95 -10.10 14.72
N GLN A 213 10.98 -10.80 14.26
CA GLN A 213 11.32 -12.16 14.73
C GLN A 213 11.40 -12.26 16.26
N ARG A 214 12.02 -11.28 16.92
CA ARG A 214 12.10 -11.23 18.40
C ARG A 214 10.76 -10.96 19.06
N SER A 215 9.96 -10.05 18.50
CA SER A 215 8.61 -9.75 19.00
C SER A 215 7.67 -10.95 18.83
N THR A 216 7.79 -11.64 17.70
CA THR A 216 6.96 -12.77 17.29
C THR A 216 7.24 -14.02 18.09
N ALA A 217 8.48 -14.25 18.57
CA ALA A 217 8.83 -15.43 19.38
C ALA A 217 7.91 -15.60 20.60
N ARG A 218 7.64 -14.51 21.32
CA ARG A 218 6.74 -14.50 22.48
C ARG A 218 5.28 -14.76 22.10
N ALA A 219 4.82 -14.12 21.02
CA ALA A 219 3.46 -14.31 20.52
C ALA A 219 3.25 -15.76 20.07
N LEU A 220 4.21 -16.34 19.37
CA LEU A 220 4.19 -17.71 18.90
C LEU A 220 4.11 -18.70 20.06
N ALA A 221 4.94 -18.54 21.09
CA ALA A 221 4.92 -19.41 22.29
C ALA A 221 3.51 -19.46 22.91
N LYS A 222 2.88 -18.28 23.09
CA LYS A 222 1.51 -18.17 23.59
C LYS A 222 0.49 -18.81 22.64
N TYR A 223 0.61 -18.56 21.34
CA TYR A 223 -0.32 -19.06 20.33
C TYR A 223 -0.31 -20.59 20.28
N ILE A 224 0.86 -21.22 20.20
CA ILE A 224 0.99 -22.68 20.14
C ILE A 224 0.96 -23.34 21.52
N GLY A 225 0.95 -22.59 22.63
CA GLY A 225 0.79 -23.12 23.99
C GLY A 225 2.03 -23.79 24.57
N VAL A 226 3.23 -23.28 24.26
CA VAL A 226 4.50 -23.73 24.85
C VAL A 226 5.11 -22.63 25.74
N HIS A 227 6.08 -22.96 26.58
CA HIS A 227 6.73 -21.97 27.42
C HIS A 227 7.60 -21.00 26.59
N GLU A 228 7.64 -19.71 26.94
CA GLU A 228 8.38 -18.68 26.18
C GLU A 228 9.87 -19.03 26.00
N SER A 229 10.48 -19.77 26.94
CA SER A 229 11.88 -20.20 26.85
C SER A 229 12.14 -21.30 25.81
N GLU A 230 11.10 -21.96 25.30
CA GLU A 230 11.24 -23.01 24.30
C GLU A 230 11.31 -22.47 22.87
N VAL A 231 10.88 -21.23 22.66
CA VAL A 231 10.85 -20.60 21.34
C VAL A 231 12.09 -19.72 21.17
N HIS A 232 13.07 -20.22 20.44
CA HIS A 232 14.19 -19.40 19.99
C HIS A 232 13.73 -18.48 18.84
N PRO A 233 14.21 -17.22 18.72
CA PRO A 233 13.84 -16.34 17.62
C PRO A 233 14.07 -16.97 16.23
N GLU A 234 15.14 -17.75 16.04
CA GLU A 234 15.41 -18.44 14.76
C GLU A 234 14.42 -19.57 14.43
N ASP A 235 13.69 -20.09 15.43
CA ASP A 235 12.67 -21.12 15.23
C ASP A 235 11.35 -20.54 14.72
N VAL A 236 11.18 -19.22 14.84
CA VAL A 236 9.95 -18.52 14.47
C VAL A 236 9.70 -18.65 12.96
N PRO A 237 8.56 -19.22 12.54
CA PRO A 237 8.17 -19.25 11.14
C PRO A 237 7.90 -17.84 10.63
N THR A 238 8.34 -17.55 9.40
CA THR A 238 7.91 -16.35 8.70
C THR A 238 6.52 -16.60 8.13
N ILE A 239 5.51 -15.95 8.68
CA ILE A 239 4.10 -16.12 8.28
C ILE A 239 3.66 -14.91 7.46
N GLY A 240 3.18 -15.15 6.24
CA GLY A 240 2.50 -14.16 5.40
C GLY A 240 0.99 -14.39 5.39
N ILE A 241 0.20 -13.35 5.64
CA ILE A 241 -1.24 -13.37 5.37
C ILE A 241 -1.50 -12.58 4.09
N CYS A 242 -2.27 -13.13 3.15
CA CYS A 242 -2.76 -12.37 2.01
C CYS A 242 -4.29 -12.29 2.00
N GLY A 243 -4.82 -11.12 1.65
CA GLY A 243 -6.24 -10.88 1.46
C GLY A 243 -6.53 -10.59 -0.01
N SER A 244 -7.56 -11.23 -0.56
CA SER A 244 -7.94 -11.04 -1.95
C SER A 244 -8.52 -9.65 -2.24
N GLY A 245 -8.64 -9.31 -3.52
CA GLY A 245 -9.52 -8.23 -3.94
C GLY A 245 -11.00 -8.58 -3.83
N GLY A 246 -11.86 -7.57 -3.98
CA GLY A 246 -13.31 -7.76 -3.86
C GLY A 246 -14.09 -6.55 -3.31
N GLY A 247 -13.61 -5.33 -3.51
CA GLY A 247 -14.28 -4.11 -3.08
C GLY A 247 -14.59 -4.08 -1.57
N LEU A 248 -15.77 -3.58 -1.20
CA LEU A 248 -16.20 -3.53 0.21
C LEU A 248 -16.39 -4.92 0.83
N ARG A 249 -16.73 -5.95 0.04
CA ARG A 249 -16.87 -7.32 0.55
C ARG A 249 -15.53 -7.79 1.13
N ALA A 250 -14.45 -7.69 0.35
CA ALA A 250 -13.12 -8.07 0.81
C ALA A 250 -12.65 -7.24 2.00
N LEU A 251 -12.95 -5.94 2.00
CA LEU A 251 -12.65 -5.05 3.14
C LEU A 251 -13.35 -5.49 4.44
N VAL A 252 -14.66 -5.76 4.40
CA VAL A 252 -15.44 -6.14 5.59
C VAL A 252 -15.13 -7.56 6.04
N ALA A 253 -15.12 -8.52 5.11
CA ALA A 253 -14.81 -9.92 5.40
C ALA A 253 -13.38 -10.06 5.92
N GLY A 254 -12.41 -9.44 5.25
CA GLY A 254 -11.01 -9.40 5.67
C GLY A 254 -10.82 -8.77 7.05
N SER A 255 -11.51 -7.67 7.35
CA SER A 255 -11.50 -7.07 8.70
C SER A 255 -11.91 -8.08 9.77
N SER A 256 -12.93 -8.88 9.50
CA SER A 256 -13.43 -9.90 10.44
C SER A 256 -12.50 -11.10 10.55
N SER A 257 -11.99 -11.61 9.43
CA SER A 257 -11.02 -12.72 9.43
C SER A 257 -9.75 -12.35 10.19
N TYR A 258 -9.24 -11.13 9.99
CA TYR A 258 -8.06 -10.65 10.71
C TYR A 258 -8.37 -10.38 12.18
N GLN A 259 -9.58 -9.91 12.51
CA GLN A 259 -10.04 -9.80 13.89
C GLN A 259 -10.08 -11.16 14.59
N ALA A 260 -10.61 -12.20 13.93
CA ALA A 260 -10.67 -13.54 14.49
C ALA A 260 -9.26 -14.13 14.69
N ALA A 261 -8.37 -13.95 13.71
CA ALA A 261 -6.96 -14.31 13.84
C ALA A 261 -6.25 -13.53 14.97
N ALA A 262 -6.59 -12.26 15.19
CA ALA A 262 -6.02 -11.46 16.27
C ALA A 262 -6.50 -11.92 17.65
N GLU A 263 -7.79 -12.25 17.78
CA GLU A 263 -8.37 -12.79 19.03
C GLU A 263 -7.76 -14.14 19.42
N ASP A 264 -7.44 -14.98 18.43
CA ASP A 264 -6.72 -16.24 18.63
C ASP A 264 -5.23 -16.05 18.97
N GLY A 265 -4.66 -14.86 18.76
CA GLY A 265 -3.23 -14.59 18.88
C GLY A 265 -2.40 -14.97 17.64
N LEU A 266 -3.04 -15.44 16.57
CA LEU A 266 -2.38 -15.74 15.29
C LEU A 266 -1.83 -14.47 14.64
N PHE A 267 -2.57 -13.36 14.66
CA PHE A 267 -2.16 -12.13 13.97
C PHE A 267 -0.86 -11.54 14.53
N ASP A 268 -0.62 -11.68 15.84
CA ASP A 268 0.65 -11.28 16.47
C ASP A 268 1.84 -12.14 15.99
N CYS A 269 1.56 -13.34 15.46
CA CYS A 269 2.57 -14.23 14.89
C CYS A 269 2.95 -13.87 13.44
N VAL A 270 2.15 -13.03 12.77
CA VAL A 270 2.29 -12.72 11.33
C VAL A 270 3.48 -11.80 11.08
N THR A 271 4.27 -12.06 10.05
CA THR A 271 5.39 -11.19 9.65
C THR A 271 4.96 -10.20 8.57
N TYR A 272 4.20 -10.66 7.58
CA TYR A 272 3.75 -9.86 6.43
C TYR A 272 2.23 -9.93 6.27
N THR A 273 1.61 -8.81 5.90
CA THR A 273 0.27 -8.80 5.31
C THR A 273 0.38 -8.30 3.88
N ALA A 274 -0.30 -8.95 2.93
CA ALA A 274 -0.35 -8.53 1.54
C ALA A 274 -1.81 -8.32 1.10
N GLY A 275 -2.09 -7.20 0.46
CA GLY A 275 -3.42 -6.83 0.00
C GLY A 275 -3.49 -6.62 -1.51
N VAL A 276 -4.62 -7.04 -2.09
CA VAL A 276 -5.10 -6.61 -3.41
C VAL A 276 -6.39 -5.82 -3.21
N SER A 277 -6.58 -4.73 -3.94
CA SER A 277 -7.85 -4.01 -4.01
C SER A 277 -8.49 -3.69 -2.66
N GLY A 278 -9.66 -4.24 -2.34
CA GLY A 278 -10.34 -4.04 -1.05
C GLY A 278 -9.48 -4.35 0.18
N SER A 279 -8.55 -5.31 0.08
CA SER A 279 -7.60 -5.64 1.15
C SER A 279 -6.50 -4.58 1.30
N CYS A 280 -6.13 -3.84 0.24
CA CYS A 280 -5.30 -2.64 0.37
C CYS A 280 -5.99 -1.56 1.21
N TRP A 281 -7.31 -1.38 1.04
CA TRP A 281 -8.07 -0.43 1.85
C TRP A 281 -8.13 -0.84 3.32
N LEU A 282 -8.20 -2.15 3.60
CA LEU A 282 -8.14 -2.69 4.97
C LEU A 282 -6.84 -2.31 5.65
N GLN A 283 -5.70 -2.59 5.00
CA GLN A 283 -4.38 -2.27 5.54
C GLN A 283 -4.24 -0.77 5.78
N THR A 284 -4.72 0.06 4.84
CA THR A 284 -4.76 1.52 4.97
C THR A 284 -5.50 1.96 6.23
N LEU A 285 -6.69 1.41 6.48
CA LEU A 285 -7.47 1.75 7.68
C LEU A 285 -6.79 1.24 8.97
N TYR A 286 -6.19 0.06 8.95
CA TYR A 286 -5.50 -0.53 10.10
C TYR A 286 -4.30 0.32 10.56
N TYR A 287 -3.52 0.84 9.62
CA TYR A 287 -2.36 1.70 9.86
C TYR A 287 -2.69 3.20 9.92
N SER A 288 -3.94 3.57 10.13
CA SER A 288 -4.39 4.96 10.27
C SER A 288 -4.90 5.28 11.68
N SER A 289 -5.11 6.57 11.95
CA SER A 289 -5.74 7.06 13.18
C SER A 289 -7.18 6.56 13.39
N ILE A 290 -7.83 6.04 12.33
CA ILE A 290 -9.17 5.43 12.33
C ILE A 290 -9.11 4.04 12.97
N GLY A 291 -8.32 3.13 12.38
CA GLY A 291 -8.23 1.74 12.83
C GLY A 291 -7.45 1.58 14.12
N ARG A 292 -6.36 2.35 14.32
CA ARG A 292 -5.47 2.24 15.50
C ARG A 292 -5.11 0.80 15.83
N GLN A 293 -4.75 0.03 14.81
CA GLN A 293 -4.36 -1.37 14.92
C GLN A 293 -5.46 -2.27 15.55
N ASN A 294 -6.73 -1.91 15.37
CA ASN A 294 -7.87 -2.63 15.93
C ASN A 294 -8.97 -2.81 14.87
N PHE A 295 -9.22 -4.06 14.46
CA PHE A 295 -10.18 -4.35 13.39
C PHE A 295 -11.63 -4.09 13.79
N LEU A 296 -12.01 -4.22 15.07
CA LEU A 296 -13.35 -3.84 15.53
C LEU A 296 -13.63 -2.35 15.33
N ARG A 297 -12.61 -1.49 15.47
CA ARG A 297 -12.76 -0.05 15.16
C ARG A 297 -13.01 0.17 13.68
N ILE A 298 -12.34 -0.59 12.82
CA ILE A 298 -12.55 -0.54 11.36
C ILE A 298 -13.97 -0.98 11.05
N ILE A 299 -14.43 -2.13 11.58
CA ILE A 299 -15.79 -2.63 11.38
C ILE A 299 -16.84 -1.59 11.80
N ASN A 300 -16.69 -0.97 12.98
CA ASN A 300 -17.60 0.06 13.44
C ASN A 300 -17.57 1.32 12.56
N HIS A 301 -16.39 1.74 12.11
CA HIS A 301 -16.25 2.84 11.17
C HIS A 301 -16.93 2.54 9.84
N LEU A 302 -16.83 1.31 9.32
CA LEU A 302 -17.54 0.90 8.11
C LEU A 302 -19.05 0.99 8.31
N LYS A 303 -19.59 0.50 9.44
CA LYS A 303 -21.04 0.61 9.76
C LYS A 303 -21.55 2.06 9.73
N ASP A 304 -20.72 3.00 10.18
CA ASP A 304 -21.05 4.43 10.19
C ASP A 304 -20.95 5.09 8.81
N ARG A 305 -20.11 4.57 7.91
CA ARG A 305 -19.74 5.26 6.67
C ARG A 305 -20.33 4.63 5.41
N THR A 306 -20.44 3.32 5.31
CA THR A 306 -20.77 2.62 4.04
C THR A 306 -22.26 2.57 3.71
N GLN A 307 -23.13 3.22 4.49
CA GLN A 307 -24.57 3.27 4.22
C GLN A 307 -24.95 4.14 3.02
N VAL A 308 -24.00 4.92 2.51
CA VAL A 308 -24.20 5.81 1.36
C VAL A 308 -23.09 5.53 0.37
N HIS A 309 -23.46 5.46 -0.91
CA HIS A 309 -22.53 5.14 -1.99
C HIS A 309 -21.35 6.11 -2.03
N ILE A 310 -20.17 5.60 -2.43
CA ILE A 310 -18.93 6.39 -2.56
C ILE A 310 -19.09 7.56 -3.53
N ALA A 311 -19.83 7.36 -4.61
CA ALA A 311 -20.08 8.36 -5.66
C ALA A 311 -21.35 9.20 -5.44
N TYR A 312 -22.03 9.09 -4.29
CA TYR A 312 -23.24 9.90 -4.04
C TYR A 312 -22.90 11.40 -3.94
N PRO A 313 -23.32 12.26 -4.89
CA PRO A 313 -22.77 13.60 -5.05
C PRO A 313 -22.93 14.51 -3.83
N PRO A 314 -24.08 14.54 -3.13
CA PRO A 314 -24.21 15.41 -1.95
C PRO A 314 -23.22 15.09 -0.84
N ALA A 315 -22.96 13.80 -0.60
CA ALA A 315 -21.99 13.39 0.41
C ALA A 315 -20.54 13.65 -0.04
N LEU A 316 -20.24 13.36 -1.31
CA LEU A 316 -18.92 13.56 -1.89
C LEU A 316 -18.56 15.05 -2.01
N LEU A 317 -19.39 15.83 -2.71
CA LEU A 317 -19.19 17.27 -2.89
C LEU A 317 -19.23 18.02 -1.55
N GLY A 318 -20.07 17.58 -0.61
CA GLY A 318 -20.05 18.10 0.76
C GLY A 318 -18.69 17.93 1.43
N ALA A 319 -18.10 16.73 1.37
CA ALA A 319 -16.78 16.46 1.94
C ALA A 319 -15.66 17.24 1.24
N LEU A 320 -15.74 17.41 -0.09
CA LEU A 320 -14.76 18.15 -0.88
C LEU A 320 -14.88 19.68 -0.74
N SER A 321 -16.02 20.18 -0.27
CA SER A 321 -16.31 21.62 -0.19
C SER A 321 -16.29 22.17 1.23
N GLN A 322 -16.16 21.34 2.26
CA GLN A 322 -16.23 21.75 3.67
C GLN A 322 -14.91 21.52 4.40
N ALA A 323 -14.49 22.50 5.20
CA ALA A 323 -13.37 22.33 6.12
C ALA A 323 -13.79 21.44 7.32
N PRO A 324 -12.89 20.59 7.84
CA PRO A 324 -11.48 20.41 7.45
C PRO A 324 -11.26 19.33 6.35
N THR A 325 -12.33 18.72 5.83
CA THR A 325 -12.22 17.54 4.95
C THR A 325 -11.79 17.89 3.54
N ASN A 326 -12.13 19.08 3.04
CA ASN A 326 -11.73 19.57 1.72
C ASN A 326 -10.21 19.55 1.53
N LYS A 327 -9.47 20.18 2.44
CA LYS A 327 -8.01 20.25 2.41
C LYS A 327 -7.37 18.88 2.49
N TYR A 328 -7.85 18.08 3.44
CA TYR A 328 -7.40 16.71 3.66
C TYR A 328 -7.51 15.86 2.39
N LEU A 329 -8.67 15.88 1.73
CA LEU A 329 -8.95 15.07 0.54
C LEU A 329 -8.28 15.61 -0.73
N LEU A 330 -8.25 16.93 -0.91
CA LEU A 330 -7.74 17.56 -2.14
C LEU A 330 -6.23 17.74 -2.15
N SER A 331 -5.54 17.54 -1.03
CA SER A 331 -4.07 17.67 -0.91
C SER A 331 -3.32 16.93 -2.01
N GLY A 332 -3.40 15.60 -2.04
CA GLY A 332 -2.72 14.78 -3.04
C GLY A 332 -3.17 15.06 -4.47
N PHE A 333 -4.45 15.41 -4.66
CA PHE A 333 -5.00 15.75 -5.97
C PHE A 333 -4.32 16.99 -6.56
N ILE A 334 -4.22 18.07 -5.78
CA ILE A 334 -3.58 19.32 -6.20
C ILE A 334 -2.07 19.15 -6.35
N GLU A 335 -1.43 18.43 -5.42
CA GLU A 335 0.00 18.13 -5.46
C GLU A 335 0.38 17.38 -6.75
N LYS A 336 -0.39 16.36 -7.16
CA LYS A 336 -0.18 15.63 -8.42
C LYS A 336 -0.35 16.55 -9.63
N LEU A 337 -1.46 17.29 -9.69
CA LEU A 337 -1.77 18.19 -10.82
C LEU A 337 -0.70 19.26 -11.05
N ARG A 338 -0.11 19.80 -9.98
CA ARG A 338 0.89 20.87 -10.06
C ARG A 338 2.32 20.34 -10.13
N GLY A 339 2.59 19.20 -9.48
CA GLY A 339 3.91 18.59 -9.43
C GLY A 339 4.30 17.86 -10.72
N VAL A 340 3.32 17.27 -11.40
CA VAL A 340 3.54 16.49 -12.61
C VAL A 340 2.53 16.92 -13.68
N PRO A 341 2.72 18.09 -14.31
CA PRO A 341 1.75 18.63 -15.27
C PRO A 341 1.55 17.73 -16.50
N ASP A 342 2.54 16.88 -16.79
CA ASP A 342 2.51 15.92 -17.89
C ASP A 342 1.81 14.59 -17.52
N ALA A 343 1.45 14.40 -16.24
CA ALA A 343 0.73 13.20 -15.80
C ALA A 343 -0.76 13.38 -16.08
N ASP A 344 -1.29 12.52 -16.96
CA ASP A 344 -2.72 12.47 -17.25
C ASP A 344 -3.52 12.23 -15.94
N PHE A 345 -4.57 13.03 -15.76
CA PHE A 345 -5.51 12.91 -14.66
C PHE A 345 -6.75 12.14 -15.13
N GLY A 346 -7.07 11.03 -14.48
CA GLY A 346 -8.05 10.07 -14.98
C GLY A 346 -9.19 9.73 -14.02
N LEU A 347 -10.07 8.85 -14.48
CA LEU A 347 -11.20 8.33 -13.69
C LEU A 347 -10.73 7.63 -12.39
N VAL A 348 -9.55 7.00 -12.44
CA VAL A 348 -8.93 6.32 -11.29
C VAL A 348 -8.60 7.28 -10.15
N ASP A 349 -8.14 8.49 -10.46
CA ASP A 349 -7.82 9.49 -9.45
C ASP A 349 -9.11 10.02 -8.77
N ILE A 350 -10.19 10.22 -9.53
CA ILE A 350 -11.51 10.61 -9.00
C ILE A 350 -12.09 9.49 -8.13
N TYR A 351 -11.95 8.25 -8.58
CA TYR A 351 -12.38 7.07 -7.83
C TYR A 351 -11.64 6.97 -6.49
N GLY A 352 -10.32 7.17 -6.49
CA GLY A 352 -9.51 7.25 -5.28
C GLY A 352 -9.96 8.35 -4.32
N LEU A 353 -10.29 9.53 -4.84
CA LEU A 353 -10.84 10.64 -4.04
C LEU A 353 -12.22 10.29 -3.42
N ALA A 354 -13.09 9.63 -4.19
CA ALA A 354 -14.40 9.19 -3.72
C ALA A 354 -14.30 8.11 -2.64
N LEU A 355 -13.36 7.17 -2.80
CA LEU A 355 -13.02 6.18 -1.78
C LEU A 355 -12.49 6.85 -0.51
N ALA A 356 -11.53 7.77 -0.62
CA ALA A 356 -10.97 8.48 0.52
C ALA A 356 -12.02 9.31 1.26
N ALA A 357 -12.90 10.02 0.54
CA ALA A 357 -14.00 10.78 1.13
C ALA A 357 -14.94 9.90 1.96
N ARG A 358 -15.10 8.64 1.57
CA ARG A 358 -15.94 7.66 2.27
C ARG A 358 -15.20 6.99 3.42
N LEU A 359 -14.00 6.48 3.17
CA LEU A 359 -13.28 5.56 4.03
C LEU A 359 -12.28 6.26 4.95
N LEU A 360 -11.67 7.38 4.53
CA LEU A 360 -10.66 8.10 5.34
C LEU A 360 -11.24 9.29 6.12
N VAL A 361 -12.51 9.62 5.91
CA VAL A 361 -13.20 10.67 6.67
C VAL A 361 -14.09 10.04 7.74
N PRO A 362 -13.76 10.20 9.04
CA PRO A 362 -14.60 9.73 10.14
C PRO A 362 -15.98 10.40 10.16
N ARG A 363 -16.93 9.76 10.84
CA ARG A 363 -18.24 10.34 11.08
C ARG A 363 -18.09 11.72 11.76
N GLY A 364 -18.74 12.73 11.20
CA GLY A 364 -18.67 14.12 11.68
C GLY A 364 -17.51 14.94 11.11
N GLY A 365 -16.58 14.37 10.33
CA GLY A 365 -15.61 15.13 9.52
C GLY A 365 -14.48 15.86 10.25
N LEU A 366 -14.48 15.92 11.59
CA LEU A 366 -13.53 16.76 12.35
C LEU A 366 -12.21 16.08 12.74
N ARG A 367 -12.10 14.75 12.61
CA ARG A 367 -10.98 13.96 13.14
C ARG A 367 -10.08 13.39 12.05
N VAL A 368 -9.86 14.15 10.98
CA VAL A 368 -8.94 13.79 9.89
C VAL A 368 -7.50 14.10 10.29
N SER A 369 -6.55 13.28 9.84
CA SER A 369 -5.12 13.41 10.16
C SER A 369 -4.30 13.28 8.89
N ALA A 370 -3.64 14.36 8.46
CA ALA A 370 -2.78 14.34 7.27
C ALA A 370 -1.65 13.30 7.35
N TYR A 371 -1.25 12.92 8.57
CA TYR A 371 -0.29 11.84 8.80
C TYR A 371 -0.77 10.50 8.21
N ASP A 372 -2.09 10.26 8.17
CA ASP A 372 -2.69 9.05 7.61
C ASP A 372 -2.67 9.02 6.07
N LEU A 373 -2.18 10.07 5.39
CA LEU A 373 -2.19 10.16 3.92
C LEU A 373 -0.91 9.68 3.26
N LYS A 374 0.07 9.18 4.00
CA LYS A 374 1.36 8.69 3.49
C LYS A 374 1.54 7.23 3.89
N VAL A 375 1.98 6.39 2.96
CA VAL A 375 2.33 4.99 3.25
C VAL A 375 3.64 4.94 4.02
N SER A 376 4.59 5.83 3.74
CA SER A 376 5.87 5.89 4.48
C SER A 376 5.68 6.12 5.99
N ASN A 377 4.68 6.91 6.37
CA ASN A 377 4.32 7.20 7.76
C ASN A 377 3.89 5.96 8.56
N GLN A 378 3.46 4.89 7.89
CA GLN A 378 3.11 3.63 8.53
C GLN A 378 4.33 2.91 9.11
N GLY A 379 5.55 3.32 8.73
CA GLY A 379 6.82 2.92 9.35
C GLY A 379 6.79 3.07 10.87
N PHE A 380 6.07 4.07 11.38
CA PHE A 380 5.83 4.25 12.82
C PHE A 380 5.35 2.97 13.54
N TYR A 381 4.55 2.14 12.86
CA TYR A 381 3.98 0.91 13.41
C TYR A 381 4.85 -0.33 13.18
N THR A 382 5.69 -0.30 12.15
CA THR A 382 6.51 -1.45 11.71
C THR A 382 7.96 -1.36 12.18
N ASP A 383 8.54 -0.17 12.37
CA ASP A 383 9.97 0.03 12.69
C ASP A 383 10.45 -0.66 13.97
N ARG A 384 9.52 -0.97 14.88
CA ARG A 384 9.80 -1.69 16.13
C ARG A 384 9.50 -3.20 16.05
N GLY A 385 9.05 -3.69 14.89
CA GLY A 385 8.59 -5.06 14.69
C GLY A 385 7.28 -5.37 15.43
N THR A 386 6.52 -4.36 15.84
CA THR A 386 5.31 -4.53 16.66
C THR A 386 4.09 -4.97 15.86
N GLN A 387 3.99 -4.54 14.60
CA GLN A 387 2.92 -4.92 13.68
C GLN A 387 3.52 -5.61 12.44
N PRO A 388 2.74 -6.47 11.72
CA PRO A 388 3.18 -7.06 10.46
C PRO A 388 3.53 -6.00 9.41
N LEU A 389 4.45 -6.25 8.49
CA LEU A 389 4.72 -5.30 7.40
C LEU A 389 3.57 -5.36 6.37
N PRO A 390 2.86 -4.24 6.09
CA PRO A 390 1.88 -4.21 5.02
C PRO A 390 2.55 -4.11 3.65
N ILE A 391 2.07 -4.94 2.72
CA ILE A 391 2.43 -4.93 1.31
C ILE A 391 1.17 -4.59 0.53
N TYR A 392 1.21 -3.50 -0.22
CA TYR A 392 0.15 -3.09 -1.13
C TYR A 392 0.58 -3.40 -2.55
N THR A 393 -0.34 -3.83 -3.41
CA THR A 393 0.00 -4.30 -4.75
C THR A 393 -0.73 -3.54 -5.85
N ALA A 394 -0.04 -3.34 -6.96
CA ALA A 394 -0.60 -2.93 -8.25
C ALA A 394 0.16 -3.65 -9.36
N VAL A 395 -0.40 -3.62 -10.56
CA VAL A 395 0.26 -4.17 -11.75
C VAL A 395 0.34 -3.14 -12.86
N ARG A 396 1.29 -3.32 -13.77
CA ARG A 396 1.36 -2.65 -15.06
C ARG A 396 1.18 -3.69 -16.15
N HIS A 397 0.33 -3.41 -17.12
CA HIS A 397 0.19 -4.25 -18.31
C HIS A 397 1.13 -3.74 -19.41
N GLU A 398 2.06 -4.58 -19.85
CA GLU A 398 2.83 -4.34 -21.06
C GLU A 398 2.14 -5.00 -22.27
N ILE A 399 1.85 -4.22 -23.31
CA ILE A 399 1.41 -4.74 -24.59
C ILE A 399 2.66 -4.86 -25.47
N PRO A 400 3.11 -6.08 -25.85
CA PRO A 400 4.28 -6.22 -26.70
C PRO A 400 4.02 -5.64 -28.10
N ASP A 401 4.87 -4.72 -28.56
CA ASP A 401 4.73 -4.02 -29.86
C ASP A 401 4.92 -4.91 -31.11
N ALA A 402 5.20 -6.22 -30.95
CA ALA A 402 5.39 -7.12 -32.08
C ALA A 402 4.83 -8.51 -31.80
N VAL A 403 3.77 -8.86 -32.53
CA VAL A 403 3.21 -10.22 -32.67
C VAL A 403 4.30 -11.27 -33.00
N GLY A 404 5.44 -10.85 -33.56
CA GLY A 404 6.55 -11.72 -33.95
C GLY A 404 7.49 -12.21 -32.84
N ASP A 405 7.71 -11.47 -31.75
CA ASP A 405 8.60 -11.92 -30.66
C ASP A 405 7.87 -12.83 -29.66
N VAL A 406 6.54 -12.67 -29.55
CA VAL A 406 5.66 -13.53 -28.75
C VAL A 406 5.70 -14.97 -29.25
N GLU A 407 5.79 -15.18 -30.57
CA GLU A 407 5.83 -16.51 -31.19
C GLU A 407 7.18 -17.22 -30.97
N ARG A 408 8.26 -16.45 -30.79
CA ARG A 408 9.61 -16.96 -30.48
C ARG A 408 9.72 -17.34 -29.00
N LEU A 409 9.24 -16.47 -28.10
CA LEU A 409 9.18 -16.74 -26.65
C LEU A 409 8.25 -17.91 -26.33
N ALA A 410 7.12 -18.04 -27.03
CA ALA A 410 6.19 -19.16 -26.88
C ALA A 410 6.70 -20.49 -27.49
N LYS A 411 7.72 -20.45 -28.35
CA LYS A 411 8.42 -21.67 -28.82
C LYS A 411 9.46 -22.15 -27.82
N GLU A 412 10.08 -21.24 -27.06
CA GLU A 412 11.04 -21.57 -26.01
C GLU A 412 10.35 -21.98 -24.70
N ALA A 413 9.23 -21.34 -24.35
CA ALA A 413 8.34 -21.75 -23.28
C ALA A 413 7.34 -22.79 -23.82
N ARG A 414 7.57 -24.08 -23.59
CA ARG A 414 6.76 -25.22 -24.09
C ARG A 414 5.32 -25.29 -23.52
N PHE A 415 4.55 -24.21 -23.54
CA PHE A 415 3.14 -24.14 -23.16
C PHE A 415 2.32 -23.54 -24.29
N THR A 416 1.13 -24.10 -24.49
CA THR A 416 0.24 -23.79 -25.62
C THR A 416 -0.15 -22.32 -25.66
N THR A 417 0.24 -21.67 -26.75
CA THR A 417 -0.11 -20.32 -27.21
C THR A 417 -1.61 -20.02 -27.19
N LYS A 418 -2.04 -19.04 -26.38
CA LYS A 418 -2.99 -17.96 -26.71
C LYS A 418 -3.17 -17.01 -25.51
N HIS A 419 -2.85 -15.73 -25.73
CA HIS A 419 -2.95 -14.56 -24.82
C HIS A 419 -1.89 -14.48 -23.69
N TYR A 420 -0.74 -13.87 -23.98
CA TYR A 420 0.18 -13.38 -22.95
C TYR A 420 -0.13 -11.90 -22.66
N ASP A 421 -1.07 -11.64 -21.77
CA ASP A 421 -1.14 -10.36 -21.06
C ASP A 421 -0.03 -10.39 -19.99
N TYR A 422 1.09 -9.71 -20.26
CA TYR A 422 2.22 -9.69 -19.34
C TYR A 422 2.02 -8.57 -18.31
N PHE A 423 1.72 -8.96 -17.07
CA PHE A 423 1.58 -8.05 -15.93
C PHE A 423 2.87 -7.98 -15.12
N GLN A 424 3.38 -6.77 -14.91
CA GLN A 424 4.50 -6.49 -14.02
C GLN A 424 3.98 -6.09 -12.65
N TRP A 425 4.43 -6.75 -11.59
CA TRP A 425 3.99 -6.46 -10.23
C TRP A 425 4.80 -5.34 -9.60
N PHE A 426 4.07 -4.44 -8.96
CA PHE A 426 4.63 -3.40 -8.12
C PHE A 426 4.11 -3.55 -6.70
N GLU A 427 5.03 -3.48 -5.74
CA GLU A 427 4.73 -3.54 -4.32
C GLU A 427 5.07 -2.21 -3.63
N TRP A 428 4.17 -1.74 -2.76
CA TRP A 428 4.49 -0.73 -1.77
C TRP A 428 4.59 -1.37 -0.40
N THR A 429 5.66 -1.04 0.30
CA THR A 429 5.77 -1.17 1.75
C THR A 429 5.93 0.23 2.35
N PRO A 430 5.89 0.40 3.68
CA PRO A 430 6.28 1.68 4.29
C PRO A 430 7.73 2.10 3.97
N TYR A 431 8.56 1.17 3.49
CA TYR A 431 9.99 1.39 3.25
C TYR A 431 10.30 1.66 1.78
N GLU A 432 9.76 0.83 0.89
CA GLU A 432 10.14 0.82 -0.52
C GLU A 432 8.91 0.61 -1.43
N PHE A 433 8.94 1.30 -2.56
CA PHE A 433 8.16 0.98 -3.76
C PHE A 433 9.05 0.25 -4.76
N TYR A 434 8.75 -1.01 -5.04
CA TYR A 434 9.66 -1.94 -5.72
C TYR A 434 8.92 -2.78 -6.78
N SER A 435 9.65 -3.20 -7.81
CA SER A 435 9.19 -4.22 -8.76
C SER A 435 10.29 -5.27 -8.98
N GLU A 436 9.91 -6.55 -8.83
CA GLU A 436 10.81 -7.68 -9.01
C GLU A 436 11.09 -7.98 -10.50
N GLU A 437 10.27 -7.47 -11.41
CA GLU A 437 10.54 -7.51 -12.85
C GLU A 437 11.63 -6.51 -13.27
N LEU A 438 11.85 -5.46 -12.47
CA LEU A 438 12.84 -4.41 -12.72
C LEU A 438 14.11 -4.59 -11.89
N ASP A 439 14.10 -5.48 -10.89
CA ASP A 439 15.12 -5.55 -9.82
C ASP A 439 15.47 -4.15 -9.28
N ALA A 440 14.46 -3.29 -9.16
CA ALA A 440 14.65 -1.89 -8.82
C ALA A 440 13.51 -1.35 -7.97
N GLY A 441 13.86 -0.39 -7.10
CA GLY A 441 12.89 0.29 -6.25
C GLY A 441 13.39 1.64 -5.77
N ILE A 442 12.46 2.40 -5.18
CA ILE A 442 12.71 3.70 -4.58
C ILE A 442 12.11 3.74 -3.17
N PRO A 443 12.60 4.60 -2.28
CA PRO A 443 11.94 4.82 -1.00
C PRO A 443 10.48 5.24 -1.21
N THR A 444 9.55 4.72 -0.40
CA THR A 444 8.11 4.99 -0.58
C THR A 444 7.78 6.47 -0.50
N TRP A 445 8.47 7.24 0.36
CA TRP A 445 8.31 8.69 0.46
C TRP A 445 8.73 9.46 -0.80
N ALA A 446 9.44 8.83 -1.73
CA ALA A 446 9.88 9.44 -2.99
C ALA A 446 8.92 9.15 -4.16
N VAL A 447 7.88 8.34 -3.96
CA VAL A 447 6.86 8.05 -4.98
C VAL A 447 6.15 9.34 -5.37
N GLY A 448 6.09 9.64 -6.68
CA GLY A 448 5.50 10.87 -7.22
C GLY A 448 6.52 11.91 -7.69
N ARG A 449 7.82 11.72 -7.41
CA ARG A 449 8.89 12.59 -7.91
C ARG A 449 9.26 12.27 -9.36
N LYS A 450 9.85 13.23 -10.07
CA LYS A 450 10.45 13.01 -11.40
C LYS A 450 11.85 12.40 -11.25
N TRP A 451 12.24 11.53 -12.18
CA TRP A 451 13.49 10.78 -12.14
C TRP A 451 14.19 10.81 -13.50
N GLN A 452 15.51 10.77 -13.49
CA GLN A 452 16.32 10.60 -14.70
C GLN A 452 17.58 9.80 -14.36
N ASN A 453 17.86 8.75 -15.12
CA ASN A 453 19.08 7.93 -14.99
C ASN A 453 19.32 7.39 -13.56
N GLY A 454 18.23 7.19 -12.79
CA GLY A 454 18.25 6.70 -11.42
C GLY A 454 18.40 7.76 -10.34
N ASP A 455 18.50 9.04 -10.69
CA ASP A 455 18.56 10.15 -9.75
C ASP A 455 17.24 10.95 -9.74
N CYS A 456 16.84 11.42 -8.55
CA CYS A 456 15.67 12.27 -8.38
C CYS A 456 15.92 13.67 -8.96
N ILE A 457 14.99 14.16 -9.77
CA ILE A 457 15.05 15.52 -10.33
C ILE A 457 14.45 16.50 -9.32
N TRP A 458 15.28 17.48 -8.93
CA TRP A 458 14.87 18.59 -8.09
C TRP A 458 14.18 19.67 -8.91
N ARG A 459 13.24 20.39 -8.30
CA ARG A 459 12.57 21.51 -8.96
C ARG A 459 13.40 22.78 -8.84
N ASP A 460 13.06 23.79 -9.64
CA ASP A 460 13.78 25.08 -9.70
C ASP A 460 13.84 25.81 -8.35
N ASN A 461 12.90 25.55 -7.45
CA ASN A 461 12.88 26.09 -6.10
C ASN A 461 13.81 25.36 -5.11
N GLY A 462 14.58 24.38 -5.57
CA GLY A 462 15.50 23.60 -4.73
C GLY A 462 14.83 22.55 -3.84
N LEU A 463 13.55 22.22 -4.09
CA LEU A 463 12.79 21.23 -3.33
C LEU A 463 12.31 20.10 -4.24
N ALA A 464 12.20 18.89 -3.69
CA ALA A 464 11.56 17.77 -4.35
C ALA A 464 10.03 17.79 -4.13
N LEU A 465 9.30 16.93 -4.85
CA LEU A 465 7.86 16.74 -4.59
C LEU A 465 7.64 15.86 -3.36
N PRO A 466 6.58 16.13 -2.58
CA PRO A 466 6.19 15.27 -1.47
C PRO A 466 5.68 13.91 -1.99
N GLU A 467 5.58 12.95 -1.06
CA GLU A 467 5.02 11.63 -1.36
C GLU A 467 3.60 11.72 -1.93
N LEU A 468 3.33 10.95 -2.98
CA LEU A 468 2.00 10.75 -3.53
C LEU A 468 1.04 10.24 -2.45
N LYS A 469 -0.09 10.93 -2.24
CA LYS A 469 -0.97 10.62 -1.11
C LYS A 469 -1.83 9.37 -1.35
N ILE A 470 -2.16 8.69 -0.24
CA ILE A 470 -2.98 7.47 -0.19
C ILE A 470 -4.29 7.57 -0.99
N PRO A 471 -5.06 8.68 -1.07
CA PRO A 471 -6.25 8.75 -1.90
C PRO A 471 -6.00 8.34 -3.36
N LEU A 472 -4.88 8.77 -3.95
CA LEU A 472 -4.52 8.41 -5.32
C LEU A 472 -4.12 6.92 -5.41
N MET A 473 -3.39 6.43 -4.41
CA MET A 473 -3.01 5.01 -4.32
C MET A 473 -4.23 4.09 -4.13
N MET A 474 -5.23 4.48 -3.32
CA MET A 474 -6.48 3.74 -3.17
C MET A 474 -7.23 3.63 -4.49
N GLY A 475 -7.13 4.64 -5.35
CA GLY A 475 -7.60 4.62 -6.72
C GLY A 475 -6.85 3.57 -7.55
N ILE A 476 -5.51 3.63 -7.58
CA ILE A 476 -4.65 2.68 -8.30
C ILE A 476 -4.95 1.23 -7.86
N TRP A 477 -4.90 0.96 -6.55
CA TRP A 477 -5.09 -0.37 -6.00
C TRP A 477 -6.49 -0.91 -6.27
N GLY A 478 -7.50 -0.06 -6.47
CA GLY A 478 -8.89 -0.44 -6.68
C GLY A 478 -9.44 -0.15 -8.09
N SER A 479 -8.57 0.11 -9.07
CA SER A 479 -8.96 0.68 -10.36
C SER A 479 -9.92 -0.23 -11.16
N ALA A 480 -9.95 -1.54 -10.91
CA ALA A 480 -10.88 -2.48 -11.53
C ALA A 480 -12.35 -2.06 -11.36
N PHE A 481 -12.68 -1.35 -10.27
CA PHE A 481 -14.03 -0.90 -9.99
C PHE A 481 -14.41 0.44 -10.66
N CYS A 482 -13.50 1.09 -11.39
CA CYS A 482 -13.79 2.37 -12.04
C CYS A 482 -14.91 2.28 -13.09
N ALA A 483 -15.21 1.08 -13.61
CA ALA A 483 -16.36 0.85 -14.49
C ALA A 483 -17.69 1.29 -13.85
N THR A 484 -17.89 1.05 -12.54
CA THR A 484 -19.09 1.49 -11.81
C THR A 484 -19.20 3.01 -11.75
N LEU A 485 -18.07 3.68 -11.54
CA LEU A 485 -18.01 5.13 -11.55
C LEU A 485 -18.26 5.67 -12.96
N SER A 486 -17.82 4.96 -14.01
CA SER A 486 -18.08 5.34 -15.40
C SER A 486 -19.58 5.29 -15.75
N HIS A 487 -20.33 4.31 -15.23
CA HIS A 487 -21.79 4.24 -15.44
C HIS A 487 -22.50 5.40 -14.75
N TYR A 488 -22.14 5.65 -13.48
CA TYR A 488 -22.68 6.78 -12.73
C TYR A 488 -22.34 8.11 -13.42
N TYR A 489 -21.09 8.25 -13.87
CA TYR A 489 -20.64 9.40 -14.65
C TYR A 489 -21.49 9.58 -15.91
N LYS A 490 -21.73 8.52 -16.69
CA LYS A 490 -22.61 8.57 -17.89
C LYS A 490 -24.02 9.04 -17.55
N GLU A 491 -24.58 8.63 -16.41
CA GLU A 491 -25.91 9.08 -15.94
C GLU A 491 -25.94 10.56 -15.55
N ILE A 492 -24.90 11.06 -14.89
CA ILE A 492 -24.82 12.48 -14.46
C ILE A 492 -24.20 13.40 -15.53
N ARG A 493 -23.62 12.83 -16.60
CA ARG A 493 -22.98 13.56 -17.71
C ARG A 493 -23.89 14.61 -18.36
N PRO A 494 -25.19 14.36 -18.63
CA PRO A 494 -26.09 15.39 -19.18
C PRO A 494 -26.26 16.58 -18.23
N ILE A 495 -26.22 16.32 -16.92
CA ILE A 495 -26.31 17.35 -15.87
C ILE A 495 -25.00 18.13 -15.79
N LEU A 496 -23.85 17.46 -15.84
CA LEU A 496 -22.52 18.08 -15.90
C LEU A 496 -22.32 18.96 -17.14
N LYS A 497 -22.77 18.47 -18.32
CA LYS A 497 -22.74 19.23 -19.58
C LYS A 497 -23.64 20.45 -19.52
N SER A 498 -24.81 20.34 -18.89
CA SER A 498 -25.75 21.46 -18.75
C SER A 498 -25.34 22.45 -17.66
N SER A 499 -24.62 22.02 -16.61
CA SER A 499 -24.02 22.88 -15.58
C SER A 499 -22.75 23.61 -16.04
N GLY A 500 -22.46 23.54 -17.34
CA GLY A 500 -21.35 24.19 -18.01
C GLY A 500 -20.01 23.45 -17.89
N MET A 501 -19.89 22.38 -17.10
CA MET A 501 -18.61 21.70 -16.76
C MET A 501 -18.01 20.86 -17.90
N SER A 502 -18.10 21.36 -19.13
CA SER A 502 -17.49 20.83 -20.35
C SER A 502 -15.98 20.56 -20.22
N GLY A 503 -15.25 21.32 -19.39
CA GLY A 503 -13.84 21.07 -19.07
C GLY A 503 -13.59 19.79 -18.26
N LEU A 504 -14.42 19.51 -17.26
CA LEU A 504 -14.35 18.24 -16.52
C LEU A 504 -14.89 17.08 -17.37
N ASP A 505 -15.89 17.35 -18.24
CA ASP A 505 -16.37 16.37 -19.21
C ASP A 505 -15.33 15.99 -20.26
N THR A 506 -14.49 16.92 -20.68
CA THR A 506 -13.38 16.65 -21.61
C THR A 506 -12.19 15.98 -20.94
N LEU A 507 -11.91 16.27 -19.66
CA LEU A 507 -10.89 15.53 -18.88
C LEU A 507 -11.32 14.08 -18.62
N ILE A 508 -12.61 13.80 -18.41
CA ILE A 508 -13.12 12.46 -18.13
C ILE A 508 -13.48 11.68 -19.41
N ALA A 509 -13.98 12.34 -20.46
CA ALA A 509 -14.43 11.70 -21.70
C ALA A 509 -13.43 11.81 -22.88
N GLY A 510 -12.33 12.54 -22.72
CA GLY A 510 -11.46 12.99 -23.81
C GLY A 510 -10.54 11.97 -24.46
N LYS A 511 -10.52 10.70 -24.05
CA LYS A 511 -9.59 9.69 -24.62
C LYS A 511 -10.17 8.28 -24.75
N ASN A 512 -11.46 8.17 -25.09
CA ASN A 512 -12.15 6.87 -25.19
C ASN A 512 -11.91 6.06 -26.48
N GLU A 513 -11.08 6.48 -27.43
CA GLU A 513 -11.07 5.84 -28.77
C GLU A 513 -9.86 4.97 -29.11
N ASP A 514 -8.69 5.11 -28.45
CA ASP A 514 -7.48 4.37 -28.87
C ASP A 514 -6.92 3.34 -27.86
N LEU A 515 -7.26 3.42 -26.56
CA LEU A 515 -6.90 2.41 -25.54
C LEU A 515 -8.08 1.53 -25.10
N SER A 516 -9.31 1.91 -25.46
CA SER A 516 -10.56 1.20 -25.14
C SER A 516 -10.71 -0.16 -25.84
N LYS A 517 -9.80 -0.48 -26.77
CA LYS A 517 -9.75 -1.79 -27.44
C LYS A 517 -9.08 -2.88 -26.59
N VAL A 518 -8.33 -2.51 -25.55
CA VAL A 518 -7.58 -3.46 -24.70
C VAL A 518 -7.96 -3.35 -23.22
N HIS A 519 -8.32 -2.16 -22.71
CA HIS A 519 -8.84 -2.00 -21.34
C HIS A 519 -10.06 -1.06 -21.29
N PRO A 520 -11.14 -1.42 -20.56
CA PRO A 520 -12.31 -0.55 -20.41
C PRO A 520 -12.06 0.76 -19.63
N ILE A 521 -10.91 0.89 -18.95
CA ILE A 521 -10.57 1.99 -18.02
C ILE A 521 -9.09 2.36 -18.23
N ASP A 522 -8.79 3.66 -18.40
CA ASP A 522 -7.42 4.16 -18.46
C ASP A 522 -6.68 3.95 -17.12
N PRO A 523 -5.48 3.33 -17.13
CA PRO A 523 -4.68 3.13 -15.92
C PRO A 523 -4.26 4.45 -15.29
N ALA A 524 -3.97 4.43 -13.98
CA ALA A 524 -3.46 5.61 -13.29
C ALA A 524 -1.97 5.83 -13.60
N VAL A 525 -1.62 7.09 -13.79
CA VAL A 525 -0.29 7.51 -14.21
C VAL A 525 0.50 8.04 -13.02
N ILE A 526 1.73 7.52 -12.82
CA ILE A 526 2.73 8.05 -11.88
C ILE A 526 4.08 8.20 -12.58
N PRO A 527 4.98 9.11 -12.15
CA PRO A 527 6.30 9.23 -12.76
C PRO A 527 7.09 7.92 -12.77
N ASN A 528 7.78 7.67 -13.87
CA ASN A 528 8.62 6.48 -14.02
C ASN A 528 9.98 6.68 -13.35
N TYR A 529 10.21 5.95 -12.26
CA TYR A 529 11.46 6.05 -11.52
C TYR A 529 12.66 5.43 -12.24
N VAL A 530 12.42 4.56 -13.24
CA VAL A 530 13.49 3.90 -13.99
C VAL A 530 13.80 4.55 -15.36
N LEU A 531 13.29 5.76 -15.60
CA LEU A 531 13.51 6.49 -16.85
C LEU A 531 15.01 6.68 -17.14
N GLY A 532 15.46 6.26 -18.33
CA GLY A 532 16.86 6.36 -18.74
C GLY A 532 17.82 5.36 -18.09
N MET A 533 17.32 4.33 -17.40
CA MET A 533 18.16 3.33 -16.71
C MET A 533 18.43 2.04 -17.51
N ARG A 534 18.32 2.06 -18.85
CA ARG A 534 18.44 0.87 -19.71
C ARG A 534 19.62 -0.04 -19.38
N ASP A 535 20.81 0.54 -19.20
CA ASP A 535 22.04 -0.23 -18.97
C ASP A 535 22.21 -0.73 -17.52
N ARG A 536 21.29 -0.35 -16.61
CA ARG A 536 21.35 -0.70 -15.18
C ARG A 536 20.27 -1.69 -14.75
N LEU A 537 19.31 -1.99 -15.60
CA LEU A 537 18.19 -2.89 -15.30
C LEU A 537 18.43 -4.28 -15.90
N PRO A 538 17.71 -5.31 -15.43
CA PRO A 538 17.73 -6.63 -16.05
C PRO A 538 17.32 -6.57 -17.52
N LYS A 539 17.90 -7.44 -18.36
CA LYS A 539 17.53 -7.57 -19.78
C LYS A 539 16.07 -7.98 -20.01
N THR A 540 15.42 -8.48 -18.96
CA THR A 540 14.00 -8.84 -18.94
C THR A 540 13.07 -7.63 -18.76
N ALA A 541 13.61 -6.46 -18.41
CA ALA A 541 12.83 -5.23 -18.31
C ALA A 541 12.32 -4.82 -19.70
N PRO A 542 11.02 -4.50 -19.85
CA PRO A 542 10.45 -4.05 -21.11
C PRO A 542 11.12 -2.78 -21.65
N GLU A 543 11.39 -2.75 -22.95
CA GLU A 543 12.02 -1.61 -23.63
C GLU A 543 11.21 -0.31 -23.51
N SER A 544 9.88 -0.43 -23.48
CA SER A 544 8.96 0.72 -23.33
C SER A 544 9.21 1.52 -22.04
N LEU A 545 9.65 0.85 -20.96
CA LEU A 545 9.94 1.50 -19.67
C LEU A 545 11.17 2.38 -19.69
N HIS A 546 12.08 2.21 -20.65
CA HIS A 546 13.28 3.03 -20.70
C HIS A 546 13.01 4.43 -21.28
N SER A 547 11.98 4.57 -22.12
CA SER A 547 11.58 5.81 -22.77
C SER A 547 10.30 6.42 -22.21
N ALA A 548 9.44 5.63 -21.56
CA ALA A 548 8.20 6.13 -20.99
C ALA A 548 8.47 7.04 -19.79
N SER A 549 7.98 8.29 -19.84
CA SER A 549 8.10 9.24 -18.73
C SER A 549 7.27 8.85 -17.50
N HIS A 550 6.27 7.98 -17.67
CA HIS A 550 5.35 7.58 -16.62
C HIS A 550 5.05 6.08 -16.64
N LEU A 551 4.76 5.54 -15.46
CA LEU A 551 4.20 4.21 -15.25
C LEU A 551 2.67 4.28 -15.28
N GLN A 552 2.07 3.29 -15.92
CA GLN A 552 0.63 3.08 -15.96
C GLN A 552 0.29 1.90 -15.05
N LEU A 553 -0.34 2.19 -13.92
CA LEU A 553 -0.62 1.21 -12.87
C LEU A 553 -2.13 0.98 -12.73
N MET A 554 -2.48 -0.28 -12.45
CA MET A 554 -3.84 -0.76 -12.27
C MET A 554 -3.94 -1.76 -11.12
N ASP A 555 -5.16 -2.07 -10.73
CA ASP A 555 -5.48 -3.05 -9.70
C ASP A 555 -4.84 -4.42 -10.01
N ALA A 556 -4.08 -4.95 -9.05
CA ALA A 556 -3.43 -6.25 -9.18
C ALA A 556 -4.42 -7.41 -9.35
N GLY A 557 -5.70 -7.23 -8.98
CA GLY A 557 -6.77 -8.18 -9.23
C GLY A 557 -7.01 -8.47 -10.71
N MET A 558 -6.50 -7.64 -11.63
CA MET A 558 -6.50 -7.92 -13.07
C MET A 558 -5.52 -9.03 -13.47
N ALA A 559 -4.46 -9.25 -12.68
CA ALA A 559 -3.48 -10.31 -12.92
C ALA A 559 -3.75 -11.54 -12.04
N ASN A 560 -3.81 -11.33 -10.72
CA ASN A 560 -4.16 -12.37 -9.76
C ASN A 560 -4.85 -11.73 -8.55
N ASN A 561 -6.01 -12.25 -8.18
CA ASN A 561 -6.77 -11.69 -7.07
C ASN A 561 -6.18 -12.03 -5.68
N LEU A 562 -5.15 -12.89 -5.59
CA LEU A 562 -4.37 -13.16 -4.37
C LEU A 562 -2.92 -12.65 -4.52
N PRO A 563 -2.45 -11.74 -3.63
CA PRO A 563 -1.08 -11.19 -3.71
C PRO A 563 -0.06 -12.15 -3.09
N ILE A 564 0.06 -13.36 -3.63
CA ILE A 564 1.05 -14.35 -3.19
C ILE A 564 2.43 -14.01 -3.76
N TYR A 565 2.47 -13.39 -4.93
CA TYR A 565 3.69 -13.04 -5.67
C TYR A 565 4.68 -12.22 -4.80
N PRO A 566 4.27 -11.09 -4.19
CA PRO A 566 5.15 -10.37 -3.27
C PRO A 566 5.65 -11.23 -2.09
N LEU A 567 4.83 -12.12 -1.54
CA LEU A 567 5.24 -12.94 -0.40
C LEU A 567 6.33 -13.95 -0.76
N LEU A 568 6.45 -14.32 -2.04
CA LEU A 568 7.47 -15.23 -2.55
C LEU A 568 8.77 -14.52 -2.99
N ARG A 569 8.87 -13.19 -2.83
CA ARG A 569 10.07 -12.43 -3.15
C ARG A 569 11.30 -13.01 -2.41
N PRO A 570 12.43 -13.24 -3.10
CA PRO A 570 13.66 -13.69 -2.47
C PRO A 570 14.08 -12.81 -1.28
N GLY A 571 14.48 -13.46 -0.18
CA GLY A 571 14.87 -12.79 1.06
C GLY A 571 13.74 -12.64 2.08
N ARG A 572 12.46 -12.78 1.70
CA ARG A 572 11.35 -12.85 2.67
C ARG A 572 11.23 -14.22 3.33
N ASP A 573 11.68 -15.28 2.65
CA ASP A 573 11.76 -16.66 3.16
C ASP A 573 10.50 -17.10 3.93
N VAL A 574 9.33 -16.87 3.33
CA VAL A 574 8.03 -17.19 3.94
C VAL A 574 7.87 -18.71 4.09
N ASP A 575 7.60 -19.17 5.31
CA ASP A 575 7.37 -20.59 5.60
C ASP A 575 5.89 -20.97 5.50
N VAL A 576 4.99 -20.02 5.81
CA VAL A 576 3.53 -20.24 5.84
C VAL A 576 2.83 -19.07 5.16
N ILE A 577 1.95 -19.37 4.20
CA ILE A 577 1.06 -18.40 3.57
C ILE A 577 -0.37 -18.72 3.97
N ILE A 578 -1.08 -17.73 4.52
CA ILE A 578 -2.51 -17.83 4.86
C ILE A 578 -3.28 -16.91 3.93
N ALA A 579 -4.03 -17.50 3.00
CA ALA A 579 -4.81 -16.78 2.01
C ALA A 579 -6.28 -16.71 2.43
N PHE A 580 -6.77 -15.49 2.67
CA PHE A 580 -8.19 -15.22 2.85
C PHE A 580 -8.78 -14.74 1.53
N ASP A 581 -9.62 -15.58 0.93
CA ASP A 581 -10.18 -15.32 -0.39
C ASP A 581 -11.65 -14.93 -0.32
N ALA A 582 -11.91 -13.65 -0.58
CA ALA A 582 -13.24 -13.05 -0.70
C ALA A 582 -13.57 -12.69 -2.16
N SER A 583 -13.04 -13.43 -3.14
CA SER A 583 -13.35 -13.32 -4.57
C SER A 583 -14.84 -13.55 -4.85
N ALA A 584 -15.28 -13.12 -6.03
CA ALA A 584 -16.68 -13.26 -6.42
C ALA A 584 -17.04 -14.71 -6.69
N ASP A 585 -16.11 -15.45 -7.31
CA ASP A 585 -16.24 -16.88 -7.56
C ASP A 585 -15.04 -17.64 -6.98
N VAL A 586 -15.14 -18.04 -5.71
CA VAL A 586 -14.13 -18.84 -5.03
C VAL A 586 -14.14 -20.32 -5.45
N LYS A 587 -15.13 -20.76 -6.25
CA LYS A 587 -15.24 -22.16 -6.73
C LYS A 587 -14.79 -22.31 -8.18
N GLY A 588 -14.99 -21.29 -9.01
CA GLY A 588 -14.52 -21.26 -10.40
C GLY A 588 -13.08 -20.75 -10.53
N ASP A 589 -12.72 -19.68 -9.81
CA ASP A 589 -11.43 -19.02 -9.98
C ASP A 589 -10.36 -19.55 -9.02
N ASN A 590 -9.54 -20.48 -9.51
CA ASN A 590 -8.41 -21.01 -8.76
C ASN A 590 -7.18 -20.10 -8.83
N TRP A 591 -7.18 -19.03 -8.02
CA TRP A 591 -6.09 -18.05 -7.94
C TRP A 591 -4.77 -18.61 -7.42
N ILE A 592 -4.81 -19.71 -6.64
CA ILE A 592 -3.60 -20.39 -6.14
C ILE A 592 -2.84 -21.05 -7.28
N ARG A 593 -3.55 -21.71 -8.21
CA ARG A 593 -2.93 -22.36 -9.37
C ARG A 593 -2.22 -21.38 -10.29
N VAL A 594 -2.67 -20.13 -10.36
CA VAL A 594 -2.01 -19.07 -11.14
C VAL A 594 -0.59 -18.78 -10.60
N VAL A 595 -0.31 -19.08 -9.33
CA VAL A 595 1.01 -18.89 -8.73
C VAL A 595 2.02 -19.92 -9.24
N ASP A 596 1.60 -21.09 -9.72
CA ASP A 596 2.51 -22.13 -10.25
C ASP A 596 3.38 -21.61 -11.40
N GLY A 597 2.81 -20.77 -12.27
CA GLY A 597 3.54 -20.12 -13.37
C GLY A 597 4.67 -19.25 -12.85
N TYR A 598 4.39 -18.44 -11.82
CA TYR A 598 5.38 -17.58 -11.17
C TYR A 598 6.45 -18.37 -10.44
N ALA A 599 6.04 -19.35 -9.63
CA ALA A 599 6.94 -20.21 -8.88
C ALA A 599 7.93 -20.91 -9.82
N ARG A 600 7.47 -21.38 -10.99
CA ARG A 600 8.32 -21.95 -12.04
C ARG A 600 9.23 -20.92 -12.69
N GLN A 601 8.68 -19.79 -13.13
CA GLN A 601 9.43 -18.73 -13.81
C GLN A 601 10.59 -18.21 -12.94
N ARG A 602 10.38 -18.13 -11.62
CA ARG A 602 11.33 -17.61 -10.65
C ARG A 602 12.09 -18.68 -9.88
N ASN A 603 11.92 -19.96 -10.21
CA ASN A 603 12.58 -21.09 -9.56
C ASN A 603 12.41 -21.08 -8.02
N ILE A 604 11.19 -20.79 -7.55
CA ILE A 604 10.84 -20.76 -6.14
C ILE A 604 10.79 -22.19 -5.59
N LYS A 605 11.76 -22.54 -4.76
CA LYS A 605 11.83 -23.87 -4.14
C LYS A 605 10.81 -24.00 -3.01
N GLY A 606 10.12 -25.14 -2.95
CA GLY A 606 9.21 -25.44 -1.85
C GLY A 606 7.78 -24.92 -2.00
N TRP A 607 7.41 -24.28 -3.10
CA TRP A 607 6.00 -24.00 -3.39
C TRP A 607 5.23 -25.32 -3.62
N PRO A 608 3.99 -25.49 -3.10
CA PRO A 608 3.15 -26.65 -3.41
C PRO A 608 2.63 -26.57 -4.86
N MET A 609 3.46 -27.00 -5.81
CA MET A 609 3.12 -27.04 -7.24
C MET A 609 1.82 -27.80 -7.48
N GLY A 610 0.88 -27.20 -8.22
CA GLY A 610 -0.42 -27.79 -8.53
C GLY A 610 -1.50 -27.54 -7.47
N ALA A 611 -1.24 -26.65 -6.49
CA ALA A 611 -2.17 -26.40 -5.40
C ALA A 611 -3.48 -25.76 -5.90
N GLY A 612 -4.56 -26.04 -5.18
CA GLY A 612 -5.92 -25.68 -5.56
C GLY A 612 -6.70 -26.86 -6.16
N TRP A 613 -7.81 -26.56 -6.84
CA TRP A 613 -8.77 -27.52 -7.37
C TRP A 613 -8.78 -27.56 -8.91
N PRO A 614 -9.19 -28.69 -9.54
CA PRO A 614 -9.25 -28.80 -10.99
C PRO A 614 -10.23 -27.76 -11.57
N PRO A 615 -9.90 -27.16 -12.72
CA PRO A 615 -10.81 -26.22 -13.38
C PRO A 615 -12.11 -26.93 -13.75
N GLN A 616 -13.24 -26.30 -13.48
CA GLN A 616 -14.52 -26.75 -14.04
C GLN A 616 -14.39 -26.73 -15.57
N SER A 617 -15.00 -27.69 -16.26
CA SER A 617 -14.90 -27.85 -17.72
C SER A 617 -15.58 -26.73 -18.54
N ASN A 618 -15.69 -25.53 -17.99
CA ASN A 618 -16.03 -24.33 -18.73
C ASN A 618 -14.70 -23.71 -19.18
N THR A 619 -14.42 -23.86 -20.48
CA THR A 619 -13.34 -23.16 -21.15
C THR A 619 -13.33 -21.68 -20.74
N GLN A 620 -12.16 -21.18 -20.33
CA GLN A 620 -11.85 -19.80 -19.95
C GLN A 620 -12.39 -18.71 -20.93
N HIS A 621 -12.80 -19.12 -22.14
CA HIS A 621 -13.56 -18.29 -23.08
C HIS A 621 -14.89 -17.76 -22.53
N GLN A 622 -15.54 -18.43 -21.57
CA GLN A 622 -16.81 -17.95 -21.01
C GLN A 622 -16.61 -16.84 -19.97
N THR A 623 -15.50 -16.77 -19.24
CA THR A 623 -15.29 -15.74 -18.22
C THR A 623 -15.11 -14.34 -18.83
N VAL A 624 -14.45 -14.26 -20.00
CA VAL A 624 -14.33 -13.02 -20.79
C VAL A 624 -15.68 -12.63 -21.39
N LEU A 625 -16.42 -13.61 -21.92
CA LEU A 625 -17.77 -13.39 -22.43
C LEU A 625 -18.76 -13.01 -21.32
N GLU A 626 -18.61 -13.52 -20.09
CA GLU A 626 -19.46 -13.16 -18.94
C GLU A 626 -19.09 -11.79 -18.36
N LEU A 627 -17.84 -11.33 -18.49
CA LEU A 627 -17.43 -9.95 -18.22
C LEU A 627 -18.01 -8.97 -19.25
N GLU A 628 -18.09 -9.39 -20.53
CA GLU A 628 -18.78 -8.64 -21.60
C GLU A 628 -20.31 -8.66 -21.44
N ASP A 629 -20.92 -9.80 -21.09
CA ASP A 629 -22.38 -9.92 -20.88
C ASP A 629 -22.85 -9.22 -19.59
N ALA A 630 -22.01 -9.21 -18.54
CA ALA A 630 -22.26 -8.44 -17.31
C ALA A 630 -22.17 -6.93 -17.53
N GLN A 631 -21.53 -6.48 -18.63
CA GLN A 631 -21.49 -5.07 -19.03
C GLN A 631 -22.76 -4.63 -19.78
N GLU A 632 -23.52 -5.53 -20.40
CA GLU A 632 -24.62 -5.13 -21.28
C GLU A 632 -26.05 -5.27 -20.71
N ASN A 633 -26.32 -6.12 -19.69
CA ASN A 633 -27.70 -6.32 -19.21
C ASN A 633 -27.83 -6.41 -17.68
N ALA A 634 -27.95 -5.26 -17.03
CA ALA A 634 -28.05 -5.13 -15.57
C ALA A 634 -29.45 -5.34 -14.93
N PRO A 635 -30.51 -5.81 -15.62
CA PRO A 635 -31.61 -6.43 -14.85
C PRO A 635 -32.40 -7.52 -15.60
N ALA A 636 -31.80 -8.63 -16.05
CA ALA A 636 -32.58 -9.83 -16.43
C ALA A 636 -31.74 -11.11 -16.49
N ARG A 637 -31.41 -11.71 -15.35
CA ARG A 637 -30.75 -13.04 -15.32
C ARG A 637 -31.83 -14.14 -15.24
N VAL A 638 -32.19 -14.74 -16.37
CA VAL A 638 -32.93 -16.02 -16.39
C VAL A 638 -31.92 -17.16 -16.30
N LYS A 639 -31.85 -17.81 -15.14
CA LYS A 639 -31.00 -19.00 -14.91
C LYS A 639 -31.40 -20.14 -15.85
N ARG A 640 -30.53 -20.56 -16.78
CA ARG A 640 -30.68 -21.81 -17.53
C ARG A 640 -30.53 -22.99 -16.55
N LYS A 641 -31.59 -23.80 -16.38
CA LYS A 641 -31.54 -25.01 -15.57
C LYS A 641 -30.82 -26.12 -16.33
N LEU A 642 -29.63 -26.52 -15.85
CA LEU A 642 -28.93 -27.73 -16.28
C LEU A 642 -29.73 -28.98 -15.89
N THR A 643 -29.62 -30.02 -16.71
CA THR A 643 -30.30 -31.30 -16.48
C THR A 643 -29.64 -32.09 -15.32
N PRO A 644 -30.38 -32.95 -14.59
CA PRO A 644 -29.83 -33.72 -13.48
C PRO A 644 -28.61 -34.58 -13.88
N SER A 645 -28.61 -35.09 -15.11
CA SER A 645 -27.52 -35.90 -15.68
C SER A 645 -26.24 -35.12 -15.99
N GLU A 646 -26.31 -33.80 -16.15
CA GLU A 646 -25.14 -32.93 -16.35
C GLU A 646 -24.50 -32.53 -15.01
N ARG A 647 -25.27 -32.52 -13.91
CA ARG A 647 -24.78 -32.21 -12.56
C ARG A 647 -23.87 -33.31 -12.00
N GLU A 648 -24.22 -34.58 -12.22
CA GLU A 648 -23.49 -35.72 -11.62
C GLU A 648 -22.11 -36.00 -12.24
N ARG A 649 -21.74 -35.38 -13.38
CA ARG A 649 -20.49 -35.68 -14.10
C ARG A 649 -19.40 -34.62 -13.96
N GLN A 650 -19.65 -33.50 -13.28
CA GLN A 650 -18.76 -32.33 -13.29
C GLN A 650 -18.40 -31.74 -11.94
N ASP A 651 -18.94 -32.22 -10.81
CA ASP A 651 -18.62 -31.61 -9.52
C ASP A 651 -17.18 -31.98 -9.09
N PRO A 652 -16.22 -31.03 -9.06
CA PRO A 652 -14.94 -31.26 -8.41
C PRO A 652 -15.18 -31.47 -6.90
N PRO A 653 -14.27 -32.15 -6.17
CA PRO A 653 -14.44 -32.34 -4.73
C PRO A 653 -14.72 -31.00 -4.04
N ASP A 654 -15.77 -30.97 -3.21
CA ASP A 654 -16.24 -29.77 -2.52
C ASP A 654 -15.10 -29.14 -1.71
N LEU A 655 -14.69 -27.94 -2.09
CA LEU A 655 -13.71 -27.13 -1.38
C LEU A 655 -14.19 -26.91 0.08
N GLY A 656 -13.35 -27.25 1.05
CA GLY A 656 -13.64 -27.05 2.47
C GLY A 656 -13.47 -25.59 2.91
N TYR A 657 -13.87 -25.27 4.15
CA TYR A 657 -13.70 -23.93 4.72
C TYR A 657 -12.23 -23.55 5.01
N CYS A 658 -11.36 -24.55 5.08
CA CYS A 658 -9.93 -24.40 5.24
C CYS A 658 -9.25 -25.58 4.52
N THR A 659 -8.29 -25.27 3.66
CA THR A 659 -7.50 -26.28 2.95
C THR A 659 -6.02 -25.97 3.11
N VAL A 660 -5.23 -27.00 3.40
CA VAL A 660 -3.79 -26.85 3.64
C VAL A 660 -3.02 -27.71 2.64
N TRP A 661 -2.06 -27.11 1.95
CA TRP A 661 -1.11 -27.81 1.09
C TRP A 661 0.32 -27.63 1.61
N ALA A 662 1.10 -28.71 1.55
CA ALA A 662 2.51 -28.69 1.90
C ALA A 662 3.37 -28.83 0.63
N GLY A 663 4.24 -27.85 0.37
CA GLY A 663 5.23 -27.97 -0.70
C GLY A 663 6.45 -28.81 -0.29
N SER A 664 7.33 -29.10 -1.25
CA SER A 664 8.57 -29.87 -1.03
C SER A 664 9.78 -29.18 -1.66
N LYS A 665 10.92 -29.23 -0.98
CA LYS A 665 12.22 -28.69 -1.44
C LYS A 665 13.05 -29.70 -2.23
N GLU A 666 12.57 -30.92 -2.43
CA GLU A 666 13.29 -31.96 -3.17
C GLU A 666 13.45 -31.59 -4.65
N GLU A 667 14.69 -31.57 -5.13
CA GLU A 667 15.00 -31.39 -6.56
C GLU A 667 14.68 -32.68 -7.32
N ARG A 668 13.79 -32.62 -8.32
CA ARG A 668 13.43 -33.74 -9.19
C ARG A 668 13.74 -33.41 -10.65
N GLN A 669 14.20 -34.42 -11.39
CA GLN A 669 14.79 -34.25 -12.72
C GLN A 669 13.77 -34.03 -13.85
N GLU A 670 12.48 -34.36 -13.65
CA GLU A 670 11.46 -34.28 -14.69
C GLU A 670 10.22 -33.47 -14.28
N TYR A 671 9.79 -32.58 -15.18
CA TYR A 671 8.63 -31.69 -15.06
C TYR A 671 7.28 -32.45 -14.95
N MET A 672 7.21 -33.68 -15.47
CA MET A 672 6.00 -34.51 -15.43
C MET A 672 5.89 -35.37 -14.15
N ASP A 673 6.92 -35.36 -13.31
CA ASP A 673 7.01 -36.16 -12.08
C ASP A 673 6.72 -35.33 -10.80
N GLU A 674 6.23 -34.09 -10.94
CA GLU A 674 5.74 -33.29 -9.81
C GLU A 674 4.50 -33.98 -9.21
N PRO A 675 4.56 -34.54 -7.98
CA PRO A 675 3.41 -35.18 -7.39
C PRO A 675 2.31 -34.14 -7.14
N VAL A 676 1.05 -34.55 -7.29
CA VAL A 676 -0.11 -33.77 -6.86
C VAL A 676 0.18 -33.27 -5.43
N PRO A 677 0.06 -31.95 -5.18
CA PRO A 677 0.41 -31.40 -3.88
C PRO A 677 -0.49 -32.04 -2.85
N ARG A 678 0.12 -32.59 -1.79
CA ARG A 678 -0.65 -33.32 -0.79
C ARG A 678 -1.40 -32.34 0.09
N GLN A 679 -2.71 -32.50 0.06
CA GLN A 679 -3.62 -31.83 0.98
C GLN A 679 -3.45 -32.45 2.37
N ILE A 680 -3.29 -31.62 3.40
CA ILE A 680 -3.16 -32.05 4.80
C ILE A 680 -4.56 -32.10 5.39
N GLU A 681 -5.17 -33.29 5.41
CA GLU A 681 -6.55 -33.48 5.87
C GLU A 681 -6.63 -33.80 7.36
N SER A 682 -5.67 -34.58 7.85
CA SER A 682 -5.68 -35.14 9.20
C SER A 682 -4.38 -34.85 9.95
N PRO A 683 -4.34 -35.03 11.29
CA PRO A 683 -3.10 -34.99 12.06
C PRO A 683 -2.08 -36.05 11.62
N ASP A 684 -2.54 -37.16 11.02
CA ASP A 684 -1.66 -38.21 10.51
C ASP A 684 -0.85 -37.75 9.28
N ASP A 685 -1.22 -36.63 8.67
CA ASP A 685 -0.50 -36.02 7.54
C ASP A 685 0.56 -35.00 7.99
N ASP A 686 0.65 -34.66 9.28
CA ASP A 686 1.52 -33.60 9.81
C ASP A 686 3.02 -33.87 9.54
N TRP A 687 3.41 -35.13 9.34
CA TRP A 687 4.78 -35.49 8.99
C TRP A 687 5.24 -34.86 7.67
N HIS A 688 4.31 -34.55 6.75
CA HIS A 688 4.60 -33.82 5.53
C HIS A 688 5.03 -32.37 5.79
N LEU A 689 4.60 -31.79 6.90
CA LEU A 689 4.94 -30.42 7.32
C LEU A 689 6.20 -30.40 8.19
N THR A 690 6.44 -31.44 9.00
CA THR A 690 7.59 -31.53 9.91
C THR A 690 8.87 -32.06 9.25
N SER A 691 8.78 -32.67 8.06
CA SER A 691 9.92 -33.19 7.31
C SER A 691 10.99 -32.10 7.04
N PRO A 692 12.29 -32.41 7.13
CA PRO A 692 13.38 -31.48 6.80
C PRO A 692 13.28 -30.91 5.37
N ASN A 693 12.75 -31.70 4.44
CA ASN A 693 12.57 -31.33 3.03
C ASN A 693 11.26 -30.59 2.77
N ALA A 694 10.41 -30.38 3.78
CA ALA A 694 9.16 -29.68 3.60
C ALA A 694 9.39 -28.21 3.19
N GLY A 695 8.58 -27.74 2.26
CA GLY A 695 8.59 -26.40 1.69
C GLY A 695 7.67 -25.43 2.43
N ILE A 696 7.05 -24.56 1.64
CA ILE A 696 6.05 -23.57 2.05
C ILE A 696 4.73 -24.29 2.32
N ALA A 697 4.10 -23.98 3.45
CA ALA A 697 2.73 -24.41 3.74
C ALA A 697 1.75 -23.33 3.28
N VAL A 698 0.76 -23.69 2.47
CA VAL A 698 -0.30 -22.78 2.01
C VAL A 698 -1.59 -23.18 2.69
N ILE A 699 -2.15 -22.26 3.48
CA ILE A 699 -3.42 -22.38 4.18
C ILE A 699 -4.41 -21.47 3.48
N TYR A 700 -5.52 -22.01 3.00
CA TYR A 700 -6.49 -21.27 2.20
C TYR A 700 -7.87 -21.28 2.85
N TYR A 701 -8.41 -20.08 3.01
CA TYR A 701 -9.72 -19.78 3.58
C TYR A 701 -10.62 -19.15 2.52
N PRO A 702 -11.41 -19.94 1.79
CA PRO A 702 -12.43 -19.41 0.89
C PRO A 702 -13.61 -18.82 1.67
N PHE A 703 -14.10 -17.65 1.25
CA PHE A 703 -15.27 -17.01 1.82
C PHE A 703 -16.55 -17.66 1.25
N MET A 704 -17.16 -18.56 2.03
CA MET A 704 -18.27 -19.39 1.60
C MET A 704 -19.41 -19.39 2.62
N ALA A 705 -20.63 -19.70 2.15
CA ALA A 705 -21.79 -19.88 3.02
C ALA A 705 -21.51 -20.90 4.13
N ASN A 706 -21.87 -20.57 5.38
CA ASN A 706 -21.64 -21.43 6.54
C ASN A 706 -22.96 -21.72 7.26
N LYS A 707 -23.18 -22.98 7.63
CA LYS A 707 -24.38 -23.43 8.37
C LYS A 707 -24.60 -22.68 9.69
N LYS A 708 -23.52 -22.18 10.33
CA LYS A 708 -23.58 -21.35 11.55
C LYS A 708 -24.20 -19.98 11.32
N VAL A 709 -24.24 -19.50 10.07
CA VAL A 709 -24.79 -18.18 9.69
C VAL A 709 -25.76 -18.36 8.52
N PRO A 710 -26.99 -18.87 8.78
CA PRO A 710 -27.95 -19.15 7.72
C PRO A 710 -28.44 -17.86 7.05
N GLY A 711 -28.73 -17.95 5.75
CA GLY A 711 -29.27 -16.84 4.96
C GLY A 711 -28.25 -15.80 4.50
N VAL A 712 -26.95 -16.12 4.61
CA VAL A 712 -25.86 -15.31 4.05
C VAL A 712 -24.99 -16.22 3.20
N ASP A 713 -25.04 -16.00 1.89
CA ASP A 713 -24.23 -16.72 0.91
C ASP A 713 -23.46 -15.71 0.06
N PRO A 714 -22.11 -15.71 0.07
CA PRO A 714 -21.29 -14.80 -0.74
C PRO A 714 -21.54 -14.90 -2.25
N MET A 715 -21.99 -16.04 -2.77
CA MET A 715 -22.28 -16.26 -4.19
C MET A 715 -23.70 -15.85 -4.57
N GLU A 716 -24.66 -15.91 -3.64
CA GLU A 716 -26.08 -15.62 -3.92
C GLU A 716 -26.60 -14.30 -3.35
N SER A 717 -25.96 -13.75 -2.31
CA SER A 717 -26.46 -12.56 -1.62
C SER A 717 -26.07 -11.29 -2.36
N ASP A 718 -27.07 -10.55 -2.87
CA ASP A 718 -26.86 -9.32 -3.64
C ASP A 718 -25.97 -8.29 -2.94
N PHE A 719 -26.10 -8.13 -1.62
CA PHE A 719 -25.30 -7.15 -0.88
C PHE A 719 -23.81 -7.52 -0.79
N LEU A 720 -23.47 -8.79 -0.95
CA LEU A 720 -22.10 -9.29 -1.04
C LEU A 720 -21.58 -9.25 -2.49
N SER A 721 -22.34 -8.70 -3.45
CA SER A 721 -21.81 -8.44 -4.78
C SER A 721 -20.55 -7.57 -4.70
N THR A 722 -19.57 -7.89 -5.53
CA THR A 722 -18.28 -7.18 -5.58
C THR A 722 -18.44 -5.72 -6.01
N TRP A 723 -19.52 -5.46 -6.74
CA TRP A 723 -19.90 -4.13 -7.23
C TRP A 723 -20.72 -3.33 -6.23
N ASN A 724 -21.11 -3.92 -5.09
CA ASN A 724 -21.89 -3.21 -4.08
C ASN A 724 -20.99 -2.37 -3.16
N PHE A 725 -21.17 -1.04 -3.21
CA PHE A 725 -20.51 -0.08 -2.34
C PHE A 725 -21.43 0.48 -1.24
N VAL A 726 -22.59 -0.13 -1.00
CA VAL A 726 -23.55 0.30 0.03
C VAL A 726 -23.89 -0.86 0.96
N TYR A 727 -23.50 -0.73 2.22
CA TYR A 727 -23.77 -1.72 3.26
C TYR A 727 -24.50 -1.07 4.43
N THR A 728 -25.60 -1.68 4.86
CA THR A 728 -26.24 -1.37 6.15
C THR A 728 -25.42 -1.97 7.31
N PRO A 729 -25.58 -1.45 8.55
CA PRO A 729 -24.92 -2.04 9.71
C PRO A 729 -25.24 -3.53 9.88
N ASP A 730 -26.49 -3.94 9.66
CA ASP A 730 -26.93 -5.33 9.76
C ASP A 730 -26.28 -6.23 8.69
N GLN A 731 -26.09 -5.70 7.48
CA GLN A 731 -25.37 -6.40 6.40
C GLN A 731 -23.90 -6.58 6.76
N ILE A 732 -23.26 -5.58 7.37
CA ILE A 732 -21.89 -5.71 7.89
C ILE A 732 -21.84 -6.77 8.99
N ASP A 733 -22.77 -6.75 9.94
CA ASP A 733 -22.80 -7.76 11.02
C ASP A 733 -22.96 -9.17 10.48
N LYS A 734 -23.79 -9.37 9.44
CA LYS A 734 -23.93 -10.65 8.74
C LYS A 734 -22.63 -11.09 8.06
N CYS A 735 -21.96 -10.18 7.34
CA CYS A 735 -20.69 -10.46 6.67
C CYS A 735 -19.58 -10.80 7.69
N VAL A 736 -19.49 -10.04 8.78
CA VAL A 736 -18.56 -10.27 9.89
C VAL A 736 -18.83 -11.62 10.55
N ALA A 737 -20.09 -11.94 10.87
CA ALA A 737 -20.46 -13.22 11.45
C ALA A 737 -20.06 -14.39 10.54
N LEU A 738 -20.29 -14.27 9.23
CA LEU A 738 -19.94 -15.31 8.27
C LEU A 738 -18.42 -15.52 8.18
N ALA A 739 -17.65 -14.44 8.01
CA ALA A 739 -16.19 -14.53 7.89
C ALA A 739 -15.55 -15.11 9.16
N ARG A 740 -16.06 -14.72 10.34
CA ARG A 740 -15.67 -15.30 11.62
C ARG A 740 -16.00 -16.80 11.68
N ALA A 741 -17.19 -17.20 11.24
CA ALA A 741 -17.59 -18.60 11.22
C ALA A 741 -16.70 -19.43 10.29
N ASN A 742 -16.34 -18.92 9.10
CA ASN A 742 -15.42 -19.61 8.19
C ASN A 742 -14.02 -19.79 8.82
N TYR A 743 -13.47 -18.74 9.44
CA TYR A 743 -12.18 -18.83 10.12
C TYR A 743 -12.19 -19.89 11.24
N GLU A 744 -13.27 -19.92 12.04
CA GLU A 744 -13.44 -20.86 13.16
C GLU A 744 -13.41 -22.33 12.71
N GLU A 745 -13.92 -22.66 11.51
CA GLU A 745 -13.85 -24.04 10.96
C GLU A 745 -12.40 -24.49 10.72
N GLY A 746 -11.51 -23.57 10.34
CA GLY A 746 -10.10 -23.86 10.05
C GLY A 746 -9.13 -23.60 11.19
N ARG A 747 -9.59 -23.01 12.31
CA ARG A 747 -8.72 -22.52 13.39
C ARG A 747 -7.70 -23.57 13.86
N GLU A 748 -8.18 -24.75 14.24
CA GLU A 748 -7.33 -25.79 14.82
C GLU A 748 -6.35 -26.37 13.79
N GLN A 749 -6.78 -26.50 12.53
CA GLN A 749 -5.92 -26.95 11.44
C GLN A 749 -4.81 -25.94 11.15
N THR A 750 -5.12 -24.64 11.17
CA THR A 750 -4.12 -23.57 11.03
C THR A 750 -3.11 -23.56 12.16
N LYS A 751 -3.59 -23.67 13.40
CA LYS A 751 -2.72 -23.73 14.59
C LYS A 751 -1.80 -24.95 14.57
N ARG A 752 -2.32 -26.11 14.19
CA ARG A 752 -1.56 -27.36 14.01
C ARG A 752 -0.50 -27.21 12.93
N THR A 753 -0.85 -26.65 11.78
CA THR A 753 0.08 -26.40 10.67
C THR A 753 1.24 -25.50 11.10
N ILE A 754 0.95 -24.39 11.77
CA ILE A 754 1.98 -23.46 12.26
C ILE A 754 2.88 -24.12 13.31
N ARG A 755 2.31 -24.93 14.22
CA ARG A 755 3.09 -25.70 15.18
C ARG A 755 4.04 -26.67 14.48
N ALA A 756 3.56 -27.44 13.50
CA ALA A 756 4.38 -28.39 12.74
C ALA A 756 5.55 -27.69 12.02
N VAL A 757 5.32 -26.52 11.43
CA VAL A 757 6.38 -25.73 10.78
C VAL A 757 7.38 -25.19 11.80
N TRP A 758 6.95 -24.76 12.98
CA TRP A 758 7.84 -24.36 14.06
C TRP A 758 8.70 -25.55 14.55
N GLU A 759 8.10 -26.73 14.75
CA GLU A 759 8.82 -27.94 15.15
C GLU A 759 9.91 -28.32 14.13
N ARG A 760 9.60 -28.23 12.83
CA ARG A 760 10.58 -28.39 11.74
C ARG A 760 11.74 -27.42 11.88
N LYS A 761 11.46 -26.12 12.02
CA LYS A 761 12.52 -25.09 12.11
C LYS A 761 13.39 -25.29 13.35
N ARG A 762 12.76 -25.61 14.49
CA ARG A 762 13.44 -25.95 15.73
C ARG A 762 14.37 -27.15 15.57
N ALA A 763 13.89 -28.24 14.95
CA ALA A 763 14.71 -29.42 14.68
C ALA A 763 15.92 -29.09 13.78
N LEU A 764 15.70 -28.33 12.70
CA LEU A 764 16.77 -27.90 11.78
C LEU A 764 17.81 -26.99 12.47
N ARG A 765 17.38 -26.09 13.36
CA ARG A 765 18.32 -25.27 14.15
C ARG A 765 19.17 -26.14 15.07
N LEU A 766 18.54 -27.02 15.86
CA LEU A 766 19.26 -27.88 16.80
C LEU A 766 20.27 -28.78 16.09
N GLN A 767 19.91 -29.32 14.92
CA GLN A 767 20.84 -30.07 14.08
C GLN A 767 22.04 -29.22 13.62
N ARG A 768 21.80 -28.00 13.13
CA ARG A 768 22.89 -27.08 12.73
C ARG A 768 23.81 -26.71 13.91
N GLU A 769 23.25 -26.51 15.10
CA GLU A 769 24.01 -26.23 16.32
C GLU A 769 24.89 -27.42 16.73
N GLU A 770 24.35 -28.64 16.66
CA GLU A 770 25.07 -29.88 16.94
C GLU A 770 26.21 -30.10 15.92
N GLU A 771 25.94 -29.93 14.63
CA GLU A 771 26.94 -30.01 13.56
C GLU A 771 28.06 -28.97 13.74
N ALA A 772 27.70 -27.73 14.09
CA ALA A 772 28.68 -26.68 14.38
C ALA A 772 29.52 -27.00 15.62
N HIS A 773 28.92 -27.57 16.66
CA HIS A 773 29.61 -27.99 17.87
C HIS A 773 30.61 -29.12 17.59
N GLU A 774 30.19 -30.17 16.87
CA GLU A 774 31.06 -31.28 16.48
C GLU A 774 32.15 -30.82 15.49
N PHE A 775 31.84 -29.92 14.56
CA PHE A 775 32.85 -29.29 13.70
C PHE A 775 33.89 -28.56 14.56
N ALA A 776 33.49 -27.68 15.46
CA ALA A 776 34.39 -26.93 16.34
C ALA A 776 35.22 -27.84 17.27
N LYS A 777 34.66 -28.96 17.72
CA LYS A 777 35.35 -29.99 18.50
C LYS A 777 36.40 -30.72 17.64
N SER A 778 36.03 -31.18 16.45
CA SER A 778 36.95 -31.81 15.50
C SER A 778 38.10 -30.88 15.12
N TRP A 779 37.82 -29.59 14.95
CA TRP A 779 38.79 -28.56 14.62
C TRP A 779 39.78 -28.30 15.77
N ARG A 780 39.29 -28.26 17.02
CA ARG A 780 40.12 -28.15 18.23
C ARG A 780 41.03 -29.37 18.46
N VAL A 781 40.54 -30.56 18.11
CA VAL A 781 41.34 -31.81 18.15
C VAL A 781 42.43 -31.77 17.07
N LYS A 782 42.10 -31.39 15.83
CA LYS A 782 43.07 -31.28 14.73
C LYS A 782 44.20 -30.26 14.98
N ARG A 783 43.94 -29.21 15.76
CA ARG A 783 44.95 -28.21 16.17
C ARG A 783 45.74 -28.55 17.43
N GLY A 784 45.55 -29.74 18.03
CA GLY A 784 46.27 -30.15 19.25
C GLY A 784 45.89 -29.38 20.52
N THR A 785 44.99 -28.41 20.44
CA THR A 785 44.51 -27.59 21.56
C THR A 785 43.55 -28.32 22.51
N ALA A 786 43.10 -29.53 22.17
CA ALA A 786 42.17 -30.31 23.00
C ALA A 786 42.78 -30.80 24.33
N HIS A 787 44.10 -30.76 24.51
CA HIS A 787 44.78 -31.26 25.73
C HIS A 787 45.21 -30.20 26.74
N LEU A 788 44.96 -28.90 26.51
CA LEU A 788 45.46 -27.82 27.36
C LEU A 788 44.62 -27.50 28.61
N ARG A 789 43.63 -28.34 28.97
CA ARG A 789 42.73 -28.08 30.12
C ARG A 789 42.61 -29.21 31.14
N ARG A 790 43.57 -30.15 31.19
CA ARG A 790 43.52 -31.26 32.17
C ARG A 790 44.67 -31.39 33.18
N ASN A 791 45.70 -30.55 33.12
CA ASN A 791 46.83 -30.60 34.08
C ASN A 791 47.09 -29.23 34.70
N GLY A 792 46.25 -28.82 35.65
CA GLY A 792 46.46 -27.58 36.39
C GLY A 792 45.86 -27.59 37.79
N ASP A 793 45.72 -28.78 38.41
CA ASP A 793 45.45 -28.84 39.86
C ASP A 793 45.67 -30.24 40.46
N VAL A 794 46.89 -30.80 40.39
CA VAL A 794 47.31 -31.82 41.37
C VAL A 794 48.84 -31.79 41.55
N GLY A 795 49.26 -31.24 42.69
CA GLY A 795 50.45 -31.56 43.49
C GLY A 795 51.77 -31.94 42.80
N GLN A 796 52.73 -31.04 42.87
CA GLN A 796 54.12 -31.42 43.17
C GLN A 796 54.63 -30.52 44.32
N GLY A 797 54.77 -31.14 45.49
CA GLY A 797 55.76 -30.70 46.46
C GLY A 797 57.10 -31.34 46.09
N ASP A 798 58.18 -30.58 46.27
CA ASP A 798 59.52 -31.03 46.61
C ASP A 798 60.20 -29.80 47.24
N GLN A 799 60.41 -29.79 48.56
CA GLN A 799 61.67 -30.19 49.18
C GLN A 799 62.90 -29.63 48.45
N PHE A 800 63.43 -28.49 48.91
CA PHE A 800 64.84 -28.32 49.30
C PHE A 800 65.00 -26.96 50.02
N THR A 801 65.44 -27.05 51.29
CA THR A 801 65.98 -26.01 52.21
C THR A 801 65.13 -24.82 52.62
#